data_AF-A0A661JAN1-F1
#
_entry.id   AF-A0A661JAN1-F1
#
_cell.length_a   1.000
_cell.length_b   1.000
_cell.length_c   1.000
_cell.angle_alpha   90.00
_cell.angle_beta   90.00
_cell.angle_gamma   90.00
#
_symmetry.space_group_name_H-M   'P 1'
#
loop_
_entity.id
_entity.type
_entity.pdbx_description
1 polymer ?
#
loop_
_entity_poly.entity_id
_entity_poly.type
_entity_poly.pdbx_seq_one_letter_code
_entity_poly.pdbx_strand_id
1 'polypeptide(L)'
;MSQKKDTFPMSGLKKRIVWNQVMLFVYVVLVLGLPYLWLSVDLADGQVLPFLVIYALVAFLLLGLFVLLPLQYGRPLLSLERTISAGDELDVEETTAIVQLGARLPARLALILFLAGYSIFLLGILTMRLKAHFNLGQSLQSILAGIVICLVYSLFTLFTLEGIILPEMATAMGGLPQRVSLKGMSLSQKLWVTCGSLVLIAVLFVSSISFIESKKALERQAVEVQRVQLGLATSTQNWGDLAHRGKGDALVEAVEKLDLGEATSTYFLASGGSVLASSPHGFKPILPAGLLAEMERTPSGTYVDKLQGKIYAFQKPEKANGFLVSEVDRSQFFVPLRHIVWITSLVCLVTLFIGFYLSYILANSFTRPLNKLGRYARQISAGEISEKVILASGDEVGALAEAFDSMHQNFTLLAEQAQKIASGDLSQQVTFPGPFGEAINAMVTNLREMTGQSQEAASRIGNASSEIVASAQQQASGAAQQAASVSETTATMEELSTTARQIAENSNAVTAVADETLKSAEDGQGFMEESTKSMVLIRSKTEESAEKILRLGQRSQQIGEIIDIINEIAIETKMLSLNAAIEAAKAGEAGKGFSVVAGEIRRLAEDVVKSTGTIRDVLLEIQSAANASVLASEENVKGVEEGETRLNQVRDALENIIAMAEQTAESARQISVATNQQKEASEQVVNTMREISKVAQQTAAASKSSISSASDLNRLSEELRARVSQFKIESS
;
A
#
# COMPACT_ATOMS: atom_id res chain seq x y z
N MET A 1 -18.82 10.00 18.81
CA MET A 1 -18.18 11.26 19.23
C MET A 1 -19.10 12.41 18.85
N SER A 2 -19.56 13.13 19.87
CA SER A 2 -20.37 14.34 19.77
C SER A 2 -19.64 15.39 18.90
N GLN A 3 -20.11 15.60 17.67
CA GLN A 3 -19.75 16.81 16.94
C GLN A 3 -20.53 17.94 17.56
N LYS A 4 -19.84 18.71 18.40
CA LYS A 4 -20.21 20.05 18.82
C LYS A 4 -20.70 20.80 17.56
N LYS A 5 -22.02 21.00 17.45
CA LYS A 5 -22.57 22.09 16.64
C LYS A 5 -22.06 23.35 17.34
N ASP A 6 -20.98 23.92 16.81
CA ASP A 6 -20.59 25.28 17.16
C ASP A 6 -21.72 26.18 16.68
N THR A 7 -22.64 26.45 17.61
CA THR A 7 -23.69 27.45 17.47
C THR A 7 -23.00 28.79 17.28
N PHE A 8 -22.98 29.25 16.03
CA PHE A 8 -22.52 30.59 15.68
C PHE A 8 -23.33 31.64 16.47
N PRO A 9 -22.72 32.49 17.30
CA PRO A 9 -23.43 33.56 17.97
C PRO A 9 -23.63 34.71 16.97
N MET A 10 -24.67 34.59 16.13
CA MET A 10 -24.99 35.54 15.04
C MET A 10 -25.55 36.89 15.55
N SER A 11 -25.53 37.15 16.86
CA SER A 11 -25.66 38.50 17.44
C SER A 11 -24.53 39.45 16.98
N GLY A 12 -23.40 38.90 16.53
CA GLY A 12 -22.26 39.63 15.99
C GLY A 12 -22.52 40.33 14.66
N LEU A 13 -23.20 39.68 13.71
CA LEU A 13 -23.46 40.25 12.36
C LEU A 13 -24.40 41.45 12.45
N LYS A 14 -25.52 41.30 13.17
CA LYS A 14 -26.45 42.41 13.44
C LYS A 14 -25.73 43.56 14.12
N LYS A 15 -24.90 43.27 15.13
CA LYS A 15 -24.14 44.29 15.86
C LYS A 15 -23.10 44.97 14.98
N ARG A 16 -22.40 44.24 14.10
CA ARG A 16 -21.39 44.76 13.17
C ARG A 16 -22.01 45.61 12.07
N ILE A 17 -23.10 45.16 11.44
CA ILE A 17 -23.83 45.95 10.44
C ILE A 17 -24.34 47.25 11.08
N VAL A 18 -24.98 47.16 12.24
CA VAL A 18 -25.51 48.35 12.93
C VAL A 18 -24.37 49.29 13.35
N TRP A 19 -23.28 48.79 13.93
CA TRP A 19 -22.14 49.64 14.32
C TRP A 19 -21.48 50.32 13.13
N ASN A 20 -21.32 49.62 12.00
CA ASN A 20 -20.70 50.20 10.81
C ASN A 20 -21.60 51.27 10.18
N GLN A 21 -22.93 51.07 10.21
CA GLN A 21 -23.91 52.07 9.77
C GLN A 21 -23.98 53.28 10.72
N VAL A 22 -23.88 53.07 12.03
CA VAL A 22 -23.81 54.15 13.02
C VAL A 22 -22.52 54.96 12.87
N MET A 23 -21.37 54.31 12.68
CA MET A 23 -20.10 54.99 12.42
C MET A 23 -20.14 55.80 11.13
N LEU A 24 -20.76 55.26 10.07
CA LEU A 24 -20.96 56.01 8.83
C LEU A 24 -21.87 57.22 9.05
N PHE A 25 -22.98 57.07 9.77
CA PHE A 25 -23.85 58.19 10.09
C PHE A 25 -23.08 59.29 10.83
N VAL A 26 -22.30 58.92 11.85
CA VAL A 26 -21.45 59.86 12.59
C VAL A 26 -20.41 60.51 11.68
N TYR A 27 -19.76 59.74 10.80
CA TYR A 27 -18.77 60.24 9.85
C TYR A 27 -19.37 61.19 8.81
N VAL A 28 -20.50 60.83 8.20
CA VAL A 28 -21.26 61.64 7.25
C VAL A 28 -21.71 62.93 7.95
N VAL A 29 -22.29 62.84 9.15
CA VAL A 29 -22.73 64.03 9.91
C VAL A 29 -21.55 64.94 10.29
N LEU A 30 -20.40 64.39 10.69
CA LEU A 30 -19.23 65.21 11.06
C LEU A 30 -18.55 65.84 9.85
N VAL A 31 -18.28 65.06 8.81
CA VAL A 31 -17.57 65.50 7.60
C VAL A 31 -18.42 66.43 6.75
N LEU A 32 -19.75 66.28 6.77
CA LEU A 32 -20.68 67.09 5.95
C LEU A 32 -21.36 68.19 6.75
N GLY A 33 -21.52 68.02 8.06
CA GLY A 33 -22.01 69.06 8.95
C GLY A 33 -21.08 70.26 9.02
N LEU A 34 -19.76 70.04 8.94
CA LEU A 34 -18.74 71.12 8.94
C LEU A 34 -18.86 72.07 7.73
N PRO A 35 -18.90 71.60 6.47
CA PRO A 35 -19.18 72.44 5.30
C PRO A 35 -20.52 73.17 5.37
N TYR A 36 -21.54 72.54 5.98
CA TYR A 36 -22.88 73.11 6.08
C TYR A 36 -22.98 74.21 7.14
N LEU A 37 -22.30 74.01 8.28
CA LEU A 37 -22.06 75.05 9.29
C LEU A 37 -21.35 76.24 8.65
N TRP A 38 -20.36 75.98 7.80
CA TRP A 38 -19.64 77.04 7.10
C TRP A 38 -20.52 77.80 6.10
N LEU A 39 -21.40 77.10 5.36
CA LEU A 39 -22.38 77.75 4.48
C LEU A 39 -23.35 78.64 5.27
N SER A 40 -23.71 78.24 6.50
CA SER A 40 -24.61 79.01 7.39
C SER A 40 -24.01 80.33 7.88
N VAL A 41 -22.68 80.45 7.94
CA VAL A 41 -21.97 81.69 8.32
C VAL A 41 -22.11 82.78 7.25
N ASP A 42 -22.37 82.40 6.00
CA ASP A 42 -22.42 83.29 4.83
C ASP A 42 -23.86 83.75 4.49
N LEU A 43 -24.85 83.46 5.35
CA LEU A 43 -26.28 83.73 5.18
C LEU A 43 -26.73 84.98 5.97
N ALA A 44 -27.62 85.80 5.40
CA ALA A 44 -28.19 86.97 6.10
C ALA A 44 -29.24 86.55 7.15
N ASP A 45 -29.42 87.34 8.22
CA ASP A 45 -30.25 86.99 9.40
C ASP A 45 -31.69 86.50 9.05
N GLY A 46 -32.32 87.05 8.00
CA GLY A 46 -33.65 86.62 7.54
C GLY A 46 -33.70 85.32 6.74
N GLN A 47 -32.55 84.81 6.27
CA GLN A 47 -32.42 83.62 5.42
C GLN A 47 -31.99 82.37 6.21
N VAL A 48 -31.45 82.56 7.42
CA VAL A 48 -30.91 81.47 8.26
C VAL A 48 -32.02 80.53 8.74
N LEU A 49 -33.14 81.05 9.23
CA LEU A 49 -34.21 80.23 9.80
C LEU A 49 -34.90 79.32 8.76
N PRO A 50 -35.30 79.81 7.56
CA PRO A 50 -35.83 78.92 6.51
C PRO A 50 -34.82 77.88 6.04
N PHE A 51 -33.53 78.25 5.99
CA PHE A 51 -32.44 77.36 5.60
C PHE A 51 -32.27 76.19 6.58
N LEU A 52 -32.25 76.51 7.88
CA LEU A 52 -32.13 75.54 8.97
C LEU A 52 -33.34 74.60 9.06
N VAL A 53 -34.56 75.10 8.82
CA VAL A 53 -35.78 74.28 8.84
C VAL A 53 -35.81 73.26 7.70
N ILE A 54 -35.46 73.69 6.47
CA ILE A 54 -35.38 72.77 5.32
C ILE A 54 -34.28 71.73 5.56
N TYR A 55 -33.14 72.15 6.10
CA TYR A 55 -32.06 71.24 6.45
C TYR A 55 -32.46 70.21 7.50
N ALA A 56 -33.14 70.63 8.57
CA ALA A 56 -33.65 69.71 9.59
C ALA A 56 -34.65 68.71 9.01
N LEU A 57 -35.52 69.15 8.10
CA LEU A 57 -36.47 68.28 7.37
C LEU A 57 -35.75 67.27 6.48
N VAL A 58 -34.76 67.71 5.69
CA VAL A 58 -33.96 66.84 4.81
C VAL A 58 -33.13 65.87 5.64
N ALA A 59 -32.51 66.33 6.72
CA ALA A 59 -31.76 65.48 7.65
C ALA A 59 -32.65 64.43 8.30
N PHE A 60 -33.87 64.77 8.69
CA PHE A 60 -34.84 63.82 9.25
C PHE A 60 -35.31 62.78 8.22
N LEU A 61 -35.59 63.21 6.98
CA LEU A 61 -35.98 62.32 5.89
C LEU A 61 -34.84 61.36 5.51
N LEU A 62 -33.62 61.88 5.42
CA LEU A 62 -32.42 61.08 5.20
C LEU A 62 -32.16 60.12 6.36
N LEU A 63 -32.35 60.54 7.62
CA LEU A 63 -32.25 59.66 8.79
C LEU A 63 -33.23 58.48 8.67
N GLY A 64 -34.48 58.74 8.28
CA GLY A 64 -35.47 57.68 8.02
C GLY A 64 -35.00 56.73 6.91
N LEU A 65 -34.49 57.28 5.82
CA LEU A 65 -33.97 56.51 4.68
C LEU A 65 -32.71 55.69 5.05
N PHE A 66 -31.84 56.22 5.90
CA PHE A 66 -30.60 55.59 6.36
C PHE A 66 -30.81 54.48 7.38
N VAL A 67 -31.83 54.60 8.24
CA VAL A 67 -32.10 53.61 9.29
C VAL A 67 -33.12 52.57 8.83
N LEU A 68 -34.24 52.98 8.21
CA LEU A 68 -35.37 52.08 7.95
C LEU A 68 -35.15 51.17 6.73
N LEU A 69 -34.55 51.65 5.64
CA LEU A 69 -34.37 50.81 4.44
C LEU A 69 -33.46 49.61 4.74
N PRO A 70 -32.22 49.77 5.24
CA PRO A 70 -31.35 48.63 5.51
C PRO A 70 -31.96 47.62 6.51
N LEU A 71 -32.71 48.10 7.50
CA LEU A 71 -33.40 47.25 8.48
C LEU A 71 -34.58 46.47 7.86
N GLN A 72 -35.30 47.03 6.89
CA GLN A 72 -36.41 46.35 6.23
C GLN A 72 -35.94 45.16 5.37
N TYR A 73 -34.73 45.25 4.78
CA TYR A 73 -34.16 44.19 3.93
C TYR A 73 -33.37 43.12 4.70
N GLY A 74 -33.02 43.37 5.97
CA GLY A 74 -32.53 42.31 6.85
C GLY A 74 -33.58 41.21 7.07
N ARG A 75 -34.87 41.52 6.95
CA ARG A 75 -35.98 40.58 7.21
C ARG A 75 -35.96 39.29 6.35
N PRO A 76 -35.81 39.34 5.00
CA PRO A 76 -35.71 38.13 4.18
C PRO A 76 -34.44 37.30 4.43
N LEU A 77 -33.33 37.94 4.83
CA LEU A 77 -32.11 37.23 5.27
C LEU A 77 -32.30 36.57 6.66
N LEU A 78 -33.01 37.24 7.56
CA LEU A 78 -33.37 36.74 8.89
C LEU A 78 -34.43 35.62 8.84
N SER A 79 -35.30 35.60 7.82
CA SER A 79 -36.23 34.48 7.62
C SER A 79 -35.49 33.24 7.15
N LEU A 80 -34.49 33.39 6.26
CA LEU A 80 -33.61 32.29 5.84
C LEU A 80 -32.80 31.74 7.05
N GLU A 81 -32.32 32.62 7.93
CA GLU A 81 -31.68 32.24 9.20
C GLU A 81 -32.62 31.41 10.08
N ARG A 82 -33.89 31.80 10.23
CA ARG A 82 -34.86 31.00 11.00
C ARG A 82 -35.06 29.61 10.41
N THR A 83 -35.16 29.48 9.08
CA THR A 83 -35.33 28.18 8.40
C THR A 83 -34.10 27.28 8.56
N ILE A 84 -32.90 27.85 8.39
CA ILE A 84 -31.61 27.14 8.58
C ILE A 84 -31.40 26.75 10.06
N SER A 85 -31.75 27.63 10.99
CA SER A 85 -31.62 27.38 12.44
C SER A 85 -32.62 26.36 12.96
N ALA A 86 -33.81 26.29 12.36
CA ALA A 86 -34.85 25.32 12.69
C ALA A 86 -34.56 23.92 12.12
N GLY A 87 -33.67 23.82 11.13
CA GLY A 87 -33.27 22.54 10.52
C GLY A 87 -34.24 21.99 9.48
N ASP A 88 -35.13 22.83 8.93
CA ASP A 88 -36.06 22.45 7.86
C ASP A 88 -35.33 22.24 6.52
N GLU A 89 -35.84 21.34 5.67
CA GLU A 89 -35.33 21.11 4.31
C GLU A 89 -35.47 22.39 3.47
N LEU A 90 -34.35 22.86 2.93
CA LEU A 90 -34.28 24.09 2.14
C LEU A 90 -34.52 23.78 0.66
N ASP A 91 -35.56 24.38 0.07
CA ASP A 91 -35.76 24.39 -1.38
C ASP A 91 -34.59 25.14 -2.05
N VAL A 92 -33.84 24.41 -2.89
CA VAL A 92 -32.62 24.90 -3.54
C VAL A 92 -32.93 26.07 -4.47
N GLU A 93 -34.10 26.10 -5.11
CA GLU A 93 -34.45 27.15 -6.06
C GLU A 93 -34.82 28.46 -5.33
N GLU A 94 -35.60 28.34 -4.25
CA GLU A 94 -35.97 29.46 -3.38
C GLU A 94 -34.74 30.02 -2.64
N THR A 95 -33.86 29.15 -2.15
CA THR A 95 -32.61 29.54 -1.49
C THR A 95 -31.64 30.22 -2.46
N THR A 96 -31.52 29.72 -3.70
CA THR A 96 -30.69 30.35 -4.72
C THR A 96 -31.25 31.70 -5.16
N ALA A 97 -32.57 31.83 -5.27
CA ALA A 97 -33.23 33.10 -5.56
C ALA A 97 -32.99 34.13 -4.44
N ILE A 98 -33.10 33.72 -3.17
CA ILE A 98 -32.86 34.59 -2.00
C ILE A 98 -31.38 35.02 -1.92
N VAL A 99 -30.43 34.11 -2.20
CA VAL A 99 -28.99 34.41 -2.20
C VAL A 99 -28.59 35.32 -3.37
N GLN A 100 -29.13 35.10 -4.57
CA GLN A 100 -28.92 36.00 -5.71
C GLN A 100 -29.56 37.37 -5.49
N LEU A 101 -30.72 37.41 -4.85
CA LEU A 101 -31.36 38.65 -4.42
C LEU A 101 -30.45 39.37 -3.41
N GLY A 102 -29.94 38.69 -2.39
CA GLY A 102 -29.02 39.25 -1.39
C GLY A 102 -27.73 39.84 -1.99
N ALA A 103 -27.19 39.24 -3.05
CA ALA A 103 -25.98 39.73 -3.72
C ALA A 103 -26.21 40.95 -4.65
N ARG A 104 -27.38 41.04 -5.32
CA ARG A 104 -27.65 42.09 -6.34
C ARG A 104 -28.50 43.26 -5.83
N LEU A 105 -29.37 43.03 -4.84
CA LEU A 105 -30.26 44.05 -4.26
C LEU A 105 -29.49 45.28 -3.72
N PRO A 106 -28.33 45.14 -3.07
CA PRO A 106 -27.69 46.28 -2.44
C PRO A 106 -27.00 47.23 -3.41
N ALA A 107 -26.47 46.73 -4.53
CA ALA A 107 -25.95 47.58 -5.61
C ALA A 107 -27.08 48.39 -6.28
N ARG A 108 -28.26 47.77 -6.46
CA ARG A 108 -29.46 48.47 -6.96
C ARG A 108 -29.97 49.50 -5.94
N LEU A 109 -29.93 49.19 -4.65
CA LEU A 109 -30.28 50.12 -3.59
C LEU A 109 -29.31 51.29 -3.51
N ALA A 110 -27.99 51.07 -3.58
CA ALA A 110 -27.00 52.15 -3.61
C ALA A 110 -27.25 53.14 -4.76
N LEU A 111 -27.72 52.65 -5.91
CA LEU A 111 -28.14 53.48 -7.05
C LEU A 111 -29.47 54.22 -6.77
N ILE A 112 -30.48 53.53 -6.24
CA ILE A 112 -31.78 54.14 -5.89
C ILE A 112 -31.61 55.22 -4.83
N LEU A 113 -30.78 54.96 -3.82
CA LEU A 113 -30.46 55.88 -2.73
C LEU A 113 -29.70 57.10 -3.26
N PHE A 114 -28.75 56.90 -4.18
CA PHE A 114 -28.08 57.99 -4.87
C PHE A 114 -29.09 58.88 -5.62
N LEU A 115 -29.99 58.28 -6.40
CA LEU A 115 -30.99 59.01 -7.18
C LEU A 115 -32.03 59.72 -6.29
N ALA A 116 -32.49 59.06 -5.22
CA ALA A 116 -33.46 59.61 -4.27
C ALA A 116 -32.86 60.76 -3.45
N GLY A 117 -31.66 60.57 -2.90
CA GLY A 117 -30.92 61.61 -2.19
C GLY A 117 -30.64 62.82 -3.06
N TYR A 118 -30.20 62.58 -4.31
CA TYR A 118 -29.99 63.63 -5.30
C TYR A 118 -31.27 64.42 -5.61
N SER A 119 -32.40 63.72 -5.77
CA SER A 119 -33.70 64.34 -6.07
C SER A 119 -34.23 65.18 -4.92
N ILE A 120 -34.13 64.70 -3.68
CA ILE A 120 -34.54 65.43 -2.47
C ILE A 120 -33.69 66.69 -2.31
N PHE A 121 -32.39 66.58 -2.57
CA PHE A 121 -31.46 67.68 -2.43
C PHE A 121 -31.71 68.78 -3.49
N LEU A 122 -31.98 68.39 -4.74
CA LEU A 122 -32.46 69.29 -5.81
C LEU A 122 -33.74 70.03 -5.41
N LEU A 123 -34.70 69.33 -4.80
CA LEU A 123 -35.95 69.91 -4.32
C LEU A 123 -35.74 70.89 -3.15
N GLY A 124 -34.80 70.57 -2.24
CA GLY A 124 -34.37 71.46 -1.16
C GLY A 124 -33.77 72.78 -1.68
N ILE A 125 -32.97 72.72 -2.75
CA ILE A 125 -32.41 73.94 -3.36
C ILE A 125 -33.47 74.74 -4.10
N LEU A 126 -34.39 74.07 -4.79
CA LEU A 126 -35.50 74.73 -5.47
C LEU A 126 -36.37 75.51 -4.47
N THR A 127 -36.65 74.91 -3.31
CA THR A 127 -37.42 75.56 -2.24
C THR A 127 -36.65 76.72 -1.58
N MET A 128 -35.33 76.61 -1.40
CA MET A 128 -34.49 77.71 -0.90
C MET A 128 -34.41 78.89 -1.88
N ARG A 129 -34.37 78.62 -3.19
CA ARG A 129 -34.39 79.69 -4.20
C ARG A 129 -35.73 80.43 -4.23
N LEU A 130 -36.83 79.71 -4.04
CA LEU A 130 -38.19 80.27 -4.05
C LEU A 130 -38.53 81.04 -2.75
N LYS A 131 -38.12 80.56 -1.58
CA LYS A 131 -38.49 81.17 -0.29
C LYS A 131 -37.42 82.06 0.35
N ALA A 132 -36.13 81.84 0.09
CA ALA A 132 -35.02 82.52 0.77
C ALA A 132 -34.18 83.41 -0.15
N HIS A 133 -34.57 83.60 -1.42
CA HIS A 133 -33.87 84.44 -2.41
C HIS A 133 -32.36 84.18 -2.52
N PHE A 134 -31.98 82.89 -2.57
CA PHE A 134 -30.59 82.50 -2.80
C PHE A 134 -30.06 83.01 -4.14
N ASN A 135 -28.80 83.47 -4.15
CA ASN A 135 -28.08 83.81 -5.38
C ASN A 135 -27.56 82.56 -6.09
N LEU A 136 -27.38 82.64 -7.42
CA LEU A 136 -26.97 81.52 -8.28
C LEU A 136 -25.71 80.79 -7.78
N GLY A 137 -24.73 81.54 -7.23
CA GLY A 137 -23.49 80.96 -6.68
C GLY A 137 -23.70 80.10 -5.44
N GLN A 138 -24.58 80.53 -4.53
CA GLN A 138 -24.93 79.77 -3.32
C GLN A 138 -25.72 78.50 -3.69
N SER A 139 -26.61 78.58 -4.69
CA SER A 139 -27.32 77.40 -5.19
C SER A 139 -26.37 76.37 -5.80
N LEU A 140 -25.34 76.80 -6.54
CA LEU A 140 -24.36 75.90 -7.13
C LEU A 140 -23.51 75.19 -6.07
N GLN A 141 -23.06 75.91 -5.03
CA GLN A 141 -22.30 75.34 -3.91
C GLN A 141 -23.10 74.26 -3.18
N SER A 142 -24.39 74.52 -2.93
CA SER A 142 -25.25 73.52 -2.33
C SER A 142 -25.32 72.28 -3.23
N ILE A 143 -25.65 72.41 -4.53
CA ILE A 143 -25.78 71.26 -5.47
C ILE A 143 -24.55 70.37 -5.44
N LEU A 144 -23.36 70.99 -5.50
CA LEU A 144 -22.10 70.26 -5.52
C LEU A 144 -21.86 69.47 -4.22
N ALA A 145 -22.15 70.10 -3.07
CA ALA A 145 -22.09 69.41 -1.78
C ALA A 145 -23.05 68.22 -1.74
N GLY A 146 -24.27 68.36 -2.27
CA GLY A 146 -25.25 67.27 -2.38
C GLY A 146 -24.75 66.07 -3.19
N ILE A 147 -24.06 66.32 -4.30
CA ILE A 147 -23.49 65.25 -5.15
C ILE A 147 -22.38 64.49 -4.40
N VAL A 148 -21.51 65.20 -3.69
CA VAL A 148 -20.44 64.60 -2.89
C VAL A 148 -21.01 63.70 -1.80
N ILE A 149 -22.07 64.14 -1.11
CA ILE A 149 -22.76 63.37 -0.07
C ILE A 149 -23.28 62.04 -0.64
N CYS A 150 -23.99 62.10 -1.77
CA CYS A 150 -24.59 60.93 -2.38
C CYS A 150 -23.53 59.92 -2.88
N LEU A 151 -22.41 60.41 -3.44
CA LEU A 151 -21.31 59.57 -3.92
C LEU A 151 -20.59 58.84 -2.78
N VAL A 152 -20.22 59.56 -1.72
CA VAL A 152 -19.53 58.98 -0.55
C VAL A 152 -20.36 57.87 0.08
N TYR A 153 -21.67 58.08 0.21
CA TYR A 153 -22.60 57.10 0.76
C TYR A 153 -22.77 55.86 -0.14
N SER A 154 -22.89 56.05 -1.45
CA SER A 154 -23.01 54.95 -2.42
C SER A 154 -21.77 54.04 -2.40
N LEU A 155 -20.57 54.63 -2.35
CA LEU A 155 -19.30 53.91 -2.26
C LEU A 155 -19.18 53.10 -0.98
N PHE A 156 -19.49 53.69 0.18
CA PHE A 156 -19.39 52.98 1.46
C PHE A 156 -20.37 51.81 1.58
N THR A 157 -21.60 51.97 1.04
CA THR A 157 -22.60 50.91 0.99
C THR A 157 -22.08 49.71 0.20
N LEU A 158 -21.39 49.97 -0.92
CA LEU A 158 -20.78 48.94 -1.76
C LEU A 158 -19.65 48.18 -1.02
N PHE A 159 -18.78 48.90 -0.31
CA PHE A 159 -17.66 48.29 0.43
C PHE A 159 -18.08 47.51 1.68
N THR A 160 -19.07 48.01 2.43
CA THR A 160 -19.62 47.29 3.58
C THR A 160 -20.21 45.94 3.17
N LEU A 161 -20.83 45.91 1.97
CA LEU A 161 -21.41 44.69 1.42
C LEU A 161 -20.38 43.60 1.14
N GLU A 162 -19.27 44.00 0.51
CA GLU A 162 -18.23 43.08 0.06
C GLU A 162 -17.34 42.60 1.19
N GLY A 163 -17.11 43.44 2.20
CA GLY A 163 -16.23 43.13 3.33
C GLY A 163 -16.89 42.36 4.48
N ILE A 164 -18.21 42.51 4.68
CA ILE A 164 -18.91 41.91 5.83
C ILE A 164 -19.94 40.86 5.41
N ILE A 165 -20.79 41.16 4.41
CA ILE A 165 -21.95 40.30 4.10
C ILE A 165 -21.54 39.08 3.26
N LEU A 166 -20.75 39.30 2.19
CA LEU A 166 -20.33 38.24 1.28
C LEU A 166 -19.51 37.10 1.94
N PRO A 167 -18.51 37.39 2.80
CA PRO A 167 -17.76 36.35 3.50
C PRO A 167 -18.60 35.59 4.54
N GLU A 168 -19.44 36.30 5.31
CA GLU A 168 -20.28 35.64 6.31
C GLU A 168 -21.38 34.78 5.70
N MET A 169 -21.95 35.18 4.56
CA MET A 169 -22.85 34.33 3.77
C MET A 169 -22.09 33.10 3.23
N ALA A 170 -20.85 33.23 2.76
CA ALA A 170 -20.07 32.09 2.29
C ALA A 170 -19.78 31.07 3.42
N THR A 171 -19.54 31.54 4.65
CA THR A 171 -19.36 30.65 5.82
C THR A 171 -20.66 30.03 6.31
N ALA A 172 -21.79 30.75 6.26
CA ALA A 172 -23.09 30.21 6.63
C ALA A 172 -23.62 29.19 5.60
N MET A 173 -23.18 29.28 4.34
CA MET A 173 -23.60 28.44 3.22
C MET A 173 -22.63 27.27 2.93
N GLY A 174 -22.02 26.66 3.96
CA GLY A 174 -21.11 25.49 3.86
C GLY A 174 -21.70 24.20 3.27
N GLY A 175 -22.73 24.29 2.41
CA GLY A 175 -23.32 23.18 1.67
C GLY A 175 -24.35 23.61 0.62
N LEU A 176 -23.92 24.15 -0.53
CA LEU A 176 -24.73 24.25 -1.77
C LEU A 176 -23.85 24.13 -3.04
N PRO A 177 -24.42 23.72 -4.20
CA PRO A 177 -23.71 23.13 -5.34
C PRO A 177 -22.86 24.12 -6.17
N GLN A 178 -21.83 23.59 -6.85
CA GLN A 178 -20.77 24.24 -7.65
C GLN A 178 -21.15 25.35 -8.66
N ARG A 179 -22.43 25.69 -8.85
CA ARG A 179 -22.90 26.66 -9.87
C ARG A 179 -22.93 28.12 -9.43
N VAL A 180 -22.58 28.45 -8.19
CA VAL A 180 -22.65 29.84 -7.69
C VAL A 180 -21.26 30.48 -7.68
N SER A 181 -20.94 31.27 -8.70
CA SER A 181 -19.74 32.11 -8.73
C SER A 181 -20.04 33.50 -8.16
N LEU A 182 -19.60 33.74 -6.93
CA LEU A 182 -19.63 35.07 -6.31
C LEU A 182 -18.36 35.84 -6.73
N LYS A 183 -18.38 36.43 -7.93
CA LYS A 183 -17.27 37.29 -8.39
C LYS A 183 -17.33 38.66 -7.68
N GLY A 184 -16.44 38.86 -6.72
CA GLY A 184 -16.12 40.18 -6.15
C GLY A 184 -15.25 41.03 -7.10
N MET A 185 -15.09 42.31 -6.79
CA MET A 185 -14.16 43.18 -7.51
C MET A 185 -12.72 42.78 -7.18
N SER A 186 -11.82 42.80 -8.17
CA SER A 186 -10.39 42.59 -7.90
C SER A 186 -9.82 43.73 -7.06
N LEU A 187 -8.79 43.46 -6.25
CA LEU A 187 -8.13 44.49 -5.42
C LEU A 187 -7.73 45.73 -6.25
N SER A 188 -7.26 45.50 -7.48
CA SER A 188 -6.95 46.58 -8.43
C SER A 188 -8.16 47.43 -8.79
N GLN A 189 -9.31 46.82 -9.06
CA GLN A 189 -10.56 47.53 -9.36
C GLN A 189 -11.09 48.29 -8.14
N LYS A 190 -10.91 47.74 -6.93
CA LYS A 190 -11.28 48.43 -5.68
C LYS A 190 -10.45 49.69 -5.47
N LEU A 191 -9.13 49.60 -5.63
CA LEU A 191 -8.21 50.74 -5.54
C LEU A 191 -8.50 51.79 -6.61
N TRP A 192 -8.79 51.38 -7.84
CA TRP A 192 -9.15 52.29 -8.92
C TRP A 192 -10.41 53.10 -8.63
N VAL A 193 -11.47 52.42 -8.16
CA VAL A 193 -12.75 53.07 -7.88
C VAL A 193 -12.67 53.98 -6.65
N THR A 194 -11.94 53.60 -5.60
CA THR A 194 -11.80 54.43 -4.39
C THR A 194 -10.92 55.65 -4.60
N CYS A 195 -9.71 55.47 -5.12
CA CYS A 195 -8.78 56.58 -5.32
C CYS A 195 -9.27 57.54 -6.40
N GLY A 196 -9.83 57.02 -7.50
CA GLY A 196 -10.37 57.85 -8.59
C GLY A 196 -11.56 58.71 -8.16
N SER A 197 -12.48 58.17 -7.35
CA SER A 197 -13.64 58.92 -6.85
C SER A 197 -13.27 59.97 -5.81
N LEU A 198 -12.35 59.66 -4.88
CA LEU A 198 -11.86 60.61 -3.88
C LEU A 198 -11.14 61.81 -4.50
N VAL A 199 -10.32 61.60 -5.52
CA VAL A 199 -9.63 62.68 -6.24
C VAL A 199 -10.62 63.57 -6.99
N LEU A 200 -11.61 62.98 -7.68
CA LEU A 200 -12.64 63.73 -8.39
C LEU A 200 -13.46 64.61 -7.42
N ILE A 201 -13.83 64.08 -6.26
CA ILE A 201 -14.57 64.80 -5.22
C ILE A 201 -13.77 65.98 -4.68
N ALA A 202 -12.50 65.77 -4.33
CA ALA A 202 -11.63 66.83 -3.80
C ALA A 202 -11.43 67.96 -4.81
N VAL A 203 -11.22 67.62 -6.08
CA VAL A 203 -10.99 68.58 -7.17
C VAL A 203 -12.22 69.45 -7.45
N LEU A 204 -13.40 68.86 -7.53
CA LEU A 204 -14.66 69.60 -7.76
C LEU A 204 -14.98 70.54 -6.59
N PHE A 205 -14.75 70.10 -5.36
CA PHE A 205 -15.06 70.89 -4.16
C PHE A 205 -14.10 72.08 -3.97
N VAL A 206 -12.79 71.86 -4.07
CA VAL A 206 -11.77 72.91 -3.85
C VAL A 206 -11.81 73.98 -4.95
N SER A 207 -12.06 73.59 -6.20
CA SER A 207 -12.16 74.54 -7.33
C SER A 207 -13.37 75.46 -7.19
N SER A 208 -14.52 74.92 -6.79
CA SER A 208 -15.74 75.70 -6.58
C SER A 208 -15.59 76.72 -5.45
N ILE A 209 -14.94 76.36 -4.34
CA ILE A 209 -14.70 77.27 -3.21
C ILE A 209 -13.72 78.38 -3.62
N SER A 210 -12.60 78.02 -4.25
CA SER A 210 -11.58 78.99 -4.67
C SER A 210 -12.13 80.04 -5.64
N PHE A 211 -13.02 79.65 -6.56
CA PHE A 211 -13.63 80.58 -7.50
C PHE A 211 -14.50 81.64 -6.81
N ILE A 212 -15.27 81.24 -5.79
CA ILE A 212 -16.22 82.13 -5.11
C ILE A 212 -15.49 83.10 -4.18
N GLU A 213 -14.49 82.63 -3.44
CA GLU A 213 -13.64 83.51 -2.62
C GLU A 213 -12.86 84.50 -3.48
N SER A 214 -12.30 84.06 -4.61
CA SER A 214 -11.60 84.95 -5.55
C SER A 214 -12.51 86.07 -6.08
N LYS A 215 -13.79 85.76 -6.34
CA LYS A 215 -14.79 86.75 -6.77
C LYS A 215 -15.09 87.77 -5.67
N LYS A 216 -15.32 87.30 -4.43
CA LYS A 216 -15.57 88.20 -3.29
C LYS A 216 -14.37 89.09 -2.99
N ALA A 217 -13.16 88.55 -3.07
CA ALA A 217 -11.92 89.31 -2.84
C ALA A 217 -11.75 90.44 -3.87
N LEU A 218 -11.96 90.17 -5.15
CA LEU A 218 -11.89 91.20 -6.20
C LEU A 218 -12.93 92.32 -6.00
N GLU A 219 -14.15 91.98 -5.58
CA GLU A 219 -15.18 92.99 -5.29
C GLU A 219 -14.79 93.94 -4.16
N ARG A 220 -14.16 93.42 -3.09
CA ARG A 220 -13.67 94.27 -1.99
C ARG A 220 -12.55 95.19 -2.46
N GLN A 221 -11.61 94.66 -3.23
CA GLN A 221 -10.47 95.43 -3.75
C GLN A 221 -10.93 96.58 -4.67
N ALA A 222 -11.94 96.34 -5.52
CA ALA A 222 -12.50 97.36 -6.40
C ALA A 222 -13.11 98.55 -5.63
N VAL A 223 -13.86 98.27 -4.56
CA VAL A 223 -14.46 99.30 -3.71
C VAL A 223 -13.38 100.11 -2.98
N GLU A 224 -12.32 99.45 -2.53
CA GLU A 224 -11.24 100.09 -1.77
C GLU A 224 -10.38 101.01 -2.65
N VAL A 225 -10.04 100.58 -3.87
CA VAL A 225 -9.31 101.41 -4.85
C VAL A 225 -10.09 102.69 -5.19
N GLN A 226 -11.40 102.57 -5.46
CA GLN A 226 -12.28 103.71 -5.73
C GLN A 226 -12.29 104.73 -4.57
N ARG A 227 -12.41 104.25 -3.33
CA ARG A 227 -12.41 105.11 -2.14
C ARG A 227 -11.09 105.87 -1.99
N VAL A 228 -9.96 105.18 -2.16
CA VAL A 228 -8.62 105.78 -1.98
C VAL A 228 -8.34 106.82 -3.07
N GLN A 229 -8.64 106.50 -4.33
CA GLN A 229 -8.44 107.41 -5.46
C GLN A 229 -9.28 108.70 -5.31
N LEU A 230 -10.55 108.57 -4.93
CA LEU A 230 -11.41 109.72 -4.70
C LEU A 230 -10.97 110.57 -3.49
N GLY A 231 -10.46 109.93 -2.44
CA GLY A 231 -9.89 110.63 -1.28
C GLY A 231 -8.67 111.48 -1.63
N LEU A 232 -7.75 110.93 -2.43
CA LEU A 232 -6.61 111.68 -2.97
C LEU A 232 -7.06 112.83 -3.87
N ALA A 233 -8.06 112.61 -4.74
CA ALA A 233 -8.62 113.66 -5.58
C ALA A 233 -9.17 114.83 -4.75
N THR A 234 -9.93 114.55 -3.68
CA THR A 234 -10.50 115.61 -2.84
C THR A 234 -9.46 116.45 -2.08
N SER A 235 -8.24 115.97 -1.86
CA SER A 235 -7.19 116.72 -1.15
C SER A 235 -6.28 117.55 -2.07
N THR A 236 -6.27 117.30 -3.38
CA THR A 236 -5.34 117.94 -4.32
C THR A 236 -5.73 119.36 -4.74
N GLN A 237 -7.00 119.76 -4.59
CA GLN A 237 -7.49 121.07 -5.01
C GLN A 237 -8.33 121.73 -3.91
N ASN A 238 -8.39 123.08 -3.92
CA ASN A 238 -9.22 123.83 -2.97
C ASN A 238 -10.66 123.96 -3.51
N TRP A 239 -11.40 122.86 -3.40
CA TRP A 239 -12.77 122.71 -3.90
C TRP A 239 -13.74 123.77 -3.37
N GLY A 240 -13.54 124.28 -2.16
CA GLY A 240 -14.39 125.33 -1.59
C GLY A 240 -14.39 126.61 -2.40
N ASP A 241 -13.23 127.05 -2.90
CA ASP A 241 -13.11 128.29 -3.68
C ASP A 241 -13.61 128.11 -5.12
N LEU A 242 -13.46 126.90 -5.68
CA LEU A 242 -13.96 126.54 -7.01
C LEU A 242 -15.50 126.44 -7.05
N ALA A 243 -16.12 126.03 -5.95
CA ALA A 243 -17.57 125.85 -5.86
C ALA A 243 -18.35 127.16 -5.53
N HIS A 244 -17.69 128.30 -5.32
CA HIS A 244 -18.35 129.58 -4.99
C HIS A 244 -18.88 130.35 -6.22
N ARG A 245 -20.01 131.06 -6.03
CA ARG A 245 -20.77 131.76 -7.09
C ARG A 245 -19.88 132.73 -7.89
N GLY A 246 -19.64 132.40 -9.16
CA GLY A 246 -18.90 133.23 -10.13
C GLY A 246 -17.80 132.49 -10.92
N LYS A 247 -17.39 131.28 -10.49
CA LYS A 247 -16.33 130.47 -11.13
C LYS A 247 -16.80 129.09 -11.62
N GLY A 248 -18.00 129.01 -12.21
CA GLY A 248 -18.59 127.73 -12.67
C GLY A 248 -17.71 126.95 -13.65
N ASP A 249 -17.09 127.65 -14.61
CA ASP A 249 -16.22 127.02 -15.62
C ASP A 249 -14.93 126.44 -15.00
N ALA A 250 -14.41 127.06 -13.93
CA ALA A 250 -13.22 126.55 -13.24
C ALA A 250 -13.48 125.25 -12.47
N LEU A 251 -14.70 125.06 -11.93
CA LEU A 251 -15.09 123.81 -11.29
C LEU A 251 -15.24 122.67 -12.31
N VAL A 252 -15.79 122.98 -13.50
CA VAL A 252 -15.88 122.01 -14.60
C VAL A 252 -14.49 121.58 -15.03
N GLU A 253 -13.57 122.53 -15.27
CA GLU A 253 -12.18 122.22 -15.66
C GLU A 253 -11.45 121.40 -14.58
N ALA A 254 -11.71 121.68 -13.30
CA ALA A 254 -11.15 120.93 -12.18
C ALA A 254 -11.63 119.47 -12.13
N VAL A 255 -12.92 119.22 -12.40
CA VAL A 255 -13.49 117.86 -12.46
C VAL A 255 -13.06 117.12 -13.73
N GLU A 256 -12.88 117.81 -14.85
CA GLU A 256 -12.34 117.21 -16.08
C GLU A 256 -10.88 116.80 -15.97
N LYS A 257 -10.04 117.62 -15.31
CA LYS A 257 -8.62 117.28 -15.09
C LYS A 257 -8.41 116.13 -14.10
N LEU A 258 -9.46 115.68 -13.42
CA LEU A 258 -9.40 114.49 -12.57
C LEU A 258 -9.50 113.22 -13.42
N ASP A 259 -8.33 112.73 -13.81
CA ASP A 259 -8.21 111.39 -14.37
C ASP A 259 -8.15 110.36 -13.24
N LEU A 260 -9.32 109.84 -12.88
CA LEU A 260 -9.47 108.74 -11.91
C LEU A 260 -9.52 107.38 -12.61
N GLY A 261 -9.01 107.29 -13.84
CA GLY A 261 -8.91 106.08 -14.66
C GLY A 261 -9.90 106.05 -15.83
N GLU A 262 -9.54 105.35 -16.90
CA GLU A 262 -10.19 105.32 -18.23
C GLU A 262 -11.69 104.98 -18.27
N ALA A 263 -12.30 104.58 -17.14
CA ALA A 263 -13.71 104.20 -17.06
C ALA A 263 -14.42 104.75 -15.81
N THR A 264 -13.81 105.73 -15.15
CA THR A 264 -14.35 106.36 -13.95
C THR A 264 -15.02 107.67 -14.34
N SER A 265 -16.35 107.71 -14.27
CA SER A 265 -17.06 108.98 -14.46
C SER A 265 -17.13 109.69 -13.11
N THR A 266 -16.59 110.91 -13.04
CA THR A 266 -16.52 111.67 -11.78
C THR A 266 -17.32 112.95 -11.93
N TYR A 267 -18.11 113.27 -10.91
CA TYR A 267 -19.00 114.41 -10.92
C TYR A 267 -19.14 115.04 -9.55
N PHE A 268 -19.34 116.35 -9.53
CA PHE A 268 -19.53 117.13 -8.34
C PHE A 268 -21.01 117.42 -8.14
N LEU A 269 -21.56 117.01 -7.00
CA LEU A 269 -22.96 117.14 -6.62
C LEU A 269 -23.15 118.26 -5.60
N ALA A 270 -24.04 119.21 -5.87
CA ALA A 270 -24.50 120.16 -4.85
C ALA A 270 -25.25 119.44 -3.72
N SER A 271 -25.34 120.05 -2.53
CA SER A 271 -26.10 119.49 -1.40
C SER A 271 -27.57 119.16 -1.68
N GLY A 272 -28.16 119.67 -2.76
CA GLY A 272 -29.51 119.33 -3.23
C GLY A 272 -29.58 118.24 -4.31
N GLY A 273 -28.50 117.52 -4.58
CA GLY A 273 -28.46 116.42 -5.55
C GLY A 273 -28.35 116.82 -7.02
N SER A 274 -28.14 118.10 -7.32
CA SER A 274 -27.88 118.58 -8.69
C SER A 274 -26.39 118.48 -9.03
N VAL A 275 -26.09 117.97 -10.22
CA VAL A 275 -24.71 117.87 -10.73
C VAL A 275 -24.25 119.23 -11.22
N LEU A 276 -23.19 119.75 -10.63
CA LEU A 276 -22.59 121.04 -10.96
C LEU A 276 -21.50 120.91 -12.02
N ALA A 277 -20.74 119.81 -11.97
CA ALA A 277 -19.67 119.51 -12.91
C ALA A 277 -19.56 117.99 -13.08
N SER A 278 -19.18 117.53 -14.26
CA SER A 278 -18.98 116.11 -14.54
C SER A 278 -17.88 115.91 -15.58
N SER A 279 -17.15 114.80 -15.42
CA SER A 279 -16.16 114.26 -16.33
C SER A 279 -16.59 112.82 -16.64
N PRO A 280 -16.95 112.49 -17.90
CA PRO A 280 -16.88 113.34 -19.10
C PRO A 280 -17.87 114.52 -19.09
N HIS A 281 -17.55 115.62 -19.79
CA HIS A 281 -18.37 116.84 -19.78
C HIS A 281 -19.82 116.58 -20.20
N GLY A 282 -20.77 117.12 -19.44
CA GLY A 282 -22.20 117.01 -19.73
C GLY A 282 -22.82 115.68 -19.31
N PHE A 283 -22.05 114.78 -18.69
CA PHE A 283 -22.55 113.53 -18.14
C PHE A 283 -23.58 113.79 -17.02
N LYS A 284 -24.78 113.24 -17.16
CA LYS A 284 -25.86 113.27 -16.17
C LYS A 284 -26.02 111.88 -15.53
N PRO A 285 -25.46 111.64 -14.35
CA PRO A 285 -25.59 110.36 -13.65
C PRO A 285 -27.02 110.10 -13.21
N ILE A 286 -27.45 108.84 -13.30
CA ILE A 286 -28.69 108.36 -12.68
C ILE A 286 -28.33 107.98 -11.25
N LEU A 287 -28.68 108.83 -10.29
CA LEU A 287 -28.32 108.62 -8.89
C LEU A 287 -29.31 107.64 -8.23
N PRO A 288 -28.87 106.45 -7.79
CA PRO A 288 -29.76 105.55 -7.07
C PRO A 288 -30.14 106.16 -5.71
N ALA A 289 -31.41 105.99 -5.32
CA ALA A 289 -31.93 106.55 -4.06
C ALA A 289 -31.11 106.08 -2.83
N GLY A 290 -30.56 104.86 -2.88
CA GLY A 290 -29.69 104.33 -1.85
C GLY A 290 -28.34 105.05 -1.73
N LEU A 291 -27.78 105.55 -2.85
CA LEU A 291 -26.55 106.35 -2.82
C LEU A 291 -26.78 107.70 -2.12
N LEU A 292 -27.87 108.39 -2.47
CA LEU A 292 -28.22 109.68 -1.85
C LEU A 292 -28.45 109.56 -0.34
N ALA A 293 -29.14 108.50 0.11
CA ALA A 293 -29.34 108.21 1.52
C ALA A 293 -28.03 107.96 2.28
N GLU A 294 -27.05 107.33 1.63
CA GLU A 294 -25.74 107.06 2.25
C GLU A 294 -24.87 108.33 2.33
N MET A 295 -24.98 109.22 1.33
CA MET A 295 -24.32 110.53 1.29
C MET A 295 -24.83 111.50 2.35
N GLU A 296 -26.12 111.44 2.72
CA GLU A 296 -26.66 112.23 3.84
C GLU A 296 -26.14 111.77 5.20
N ARG A 297 -25.88 110.47 5.35
CA ARG A 297 -25.44 109.87 6.61
C ARG A 297 -23.97 110.09 6.91
N THR A 298 -23.13 110.13 5.88
CA THR A 298 -21.67 110.15 6.05
C THR A 298 -21.00 111.13 5.10
N PRO A 299 -19.96 111.88 5.53
CA PRO A 299 -19.26 112.82 4.67
C PRO A 299 -18.41 112.12 3.60
N SER A 300 -18.13 110.83 3.74
CA SER A 300 -17.44 110.00 2.74
C SER A 300 -17.88 108.56 2.84
N GLY A 301 -18.01 107.87 1.72
CA GLY A 301 -18.46 106.49 1.69
C GLY A 301 -18.38 105.86 0.30
N THR A 302 -18.79 104.61 0.23
CA THR A 302 -18.87 103.85 -1.01
C THR A 302 -20.21 103.11 -1.04
N TYR A 303 -20.89 103.15 -2.18
CA TYR A 303 -22.16 102.46 -2.38
C TYR A 303 -22.06 101.56 -3.60
N VAL A 304 -22.39 100.28 -3.44
CA VAL A 304 -22.40 99.31 -4.54
C VAL A 304 -23.84 99.05 -4.96
N ASP A 305 -24.21 99.53 -6.14
CA ASP A 305 -25.50 99.21 -6.72
C ASP A 305 -25.41 97.88 -7.47
N LYS A 306 -26.00 96.83 -6.89
CA LYS A 306 -26.03 95.50 -7.47
C LYS A 306 -26.99 95.38 -8.66
N LEU A 307 -27.99 96.26 -8.77
CA LEU A 307 -29.00 96.24 -9.84
C LEU A 307 -28.48 96.92 -11.11
N GLN A 308 -27.85 98.10 -10.95
CA GLN A 308 -27.22 98.80 -12.07
C GLN A 308 -25.81 98.31 -12.38
N GLY A 309 -25.23 97.47 -11.52
CA GLY A 309 -23.88 96.94 -11.71
C GLY A 309 -22.83 98.04 -11.64
N LYS A 310 -23.00 99.02 -10.75
CA LYS A 310 -22.07 100.15 -10.61
C LYS A 310 -21.55 100.26 -9.17
N ILE A 311 -20.30 100.70 -9.04
CA ILE A 311 -19.68 101.05 -7.77
C ILE A 311 -19.55 102.56 -7.74
N TYR A 312 -20.11 103.16 -6.70
CA TYR A 312 -20.04 104.59 -6.45
C TYR A 312 -19.14 104.84 -5.24
N ALA A 313 -18.24 105.80 -5.33
CA ALA A 313 -17.54 106.38 -4.19
C ALA A 313 -17.89 107.86 -4.09
N PHE A 314 -18.08 108.37 -2.88
CA PHE A 314 -18.40 109.77 -2.66
C PHE A 314 -17.61 110.34 -1.49
N GLN A 315 -17.25 111.62 -1.59
CA GLN A 315 -16.54 112.34 -0.54
C GLN A 315 -16.84 113.83 -0.58
N LYS A 316 -17.14 114.41 0.59
CA LYS A 316 -17.36 115.84 0.79
C LYS A 316 -16.01 116.55 0.98
N PRO A 317 -15.60 117.46 0.08
CA PRO A 317 -14.36 118.21 0.26
C PRO A 317 -14.45 119.23 1.39
N GLU A 318 -13.30 119.56 1.98
CA GLU A 318 -13.22 120.53 3.07
C GLU A 318 -13.62 121.94 2.59
N LYS A 319 -14.51 122.62 3.33
CA LYS A 319 -15.05 123.97 3.03
C LYS A 319 -15.92 124.08 1.75
N ALA A 320 -16.34 122.98 1.12
CA ALA A 320 -17.26 122.99 -0.02
C ALA A 320 -18.70 122.52 0.35
N ASN A 321 -19.72 123.14 -0.26
CA ASN A 321 -21.14 122.76 -0.09
C ASN A 321 -21.63 121.75 -1.16
N GLY A 322 -20.89 120.65 -1.31
CA GLY A 322 -21.22 119.56 -2.23
C GLY A 322 -20.31 118.34 -2.07
N PHE A 323 -20.59 117.26 -2.80
CA PHE A 323 -19.84 116.00 -2.78
C PHE A 323 -19.17 115.75 -4.13
N LEU A 324 -17.92 115.34 -4.11
CA LEU A 324 -17.29 114.71 -5.26
C LEU A 324 -17.67 113.24 -5.27
N VAL A 325 -18.14 112.73 -6.41
CA VAL A 325 -18.59 111.35 -6.57
C VAL A 325 -17.95 110.75 -7.80
N SER A 326 -17.39 109.55 -7.68
CA SER A 326 -16.98 108.73 -8.81
C SER A 326 -17.91 107.53 -8.98
N GLU A 327 -18.25 107.20 -10.22
CA GLU A 327 -18.91 105.96 -10.59
C GLU A 327 -18.04 105.13 -11.54
N VAL A 328 -17.99 103.81 -11.32
CA VAL A 328 -17.38 102.82 -12.22
C VAL A 328 -18.31 101.64 -12.43
N ASP A 329 -18.31 101.10 -13.65
CA ASP A 329 -19.01 99.88 -14.01
C ASP A 329 -18.33 98.63 -13.39
N ARG A 330 -19.10 97.85 -12.64
CA ARG A 330 -18.66 96.66 -11.92
C ARG A 330 -18.13 95.57 -12.87
N SER A 331 -18.55 95.57 -14.14
CA SER A 331 -18.11 94.57 -15.13
C SER A 331 -16.61 94.64 -15.45
N GLN A 332 -15.99 95.82 -15.36
CA GLN A 332 -14.57 95.99 -15.72
C GLN A 332 -13.62 95.33 -14.72
N PHE A 333 -13.98 95.30 -13.43
CA PHE A 333 -13.19 94.62 -12.41
C PHE A 333 -13.19 93.09 -12.55
N PHE A 334 -14.08 92.51 -13.36
CA PHE A 334 -14.18 91.06 -13.55
C PHE A 334 -13.43 90.52 -14.77
N VAL A 335 -12.79 91.37 -15.59
CA VAL A 335 -11.96 90.93 -16.72
C VAL A 335 -10.79 90.02 -16.28
N PRO A 336 -10.08 90.27 -15.15
CA PRO A 336 -9.04 89.36 -14.63
C PRO A 336 -9.59 87.98 -14.23
N LEU A 337 -10.88 87.87 -13.89
CA LEU A 337 -11.48 86.65 -13.38
C LEU A 337 -11.59 85.54 -14.44
N ARG A 338 -11.66 85.89 -15.73
CA ARG A 338 -11.64 84.92 -16.83
C ARG A 338 -10.32 84.14 -16.88
N HIS A 339 -9.19 84.77 -16.56
CA HIS A 339 -7.89 84.10 -16.54
C HIS A 339 -7.75 83.16 -15.34
N ILE A 340 -8.30 83.53 -14.18
CA ILE A 340 -8.31 82.70 -12.97
C ILE A 340 -9.12 81.41 -13.18
N VAL A 341 -10.27 81.48 -13.87
CA VAL A 341 -11.09 80.30 -14.21
C VAL A 341 -10.35 79.31 -15.11
N TRP A 342 -9.62 79.80 -16.12
CA TRP A 342 -8.85 78.93 -17.01
C TRP A 342 -7.68 78.24 -16.31
N ILE A 343 -6.94 78.96 -15.46
CA ILE A 343 -5.80 78.40 -14.70
C ILE A 343 -6.29 77.33 -13.70
N THR A 344 -7.35 77.62 -12.96
CA THR A 344 -7.92 76.65 -12.00
C THR A 344 -8.44 75.40 -12.69
N SER A 345 -9.08 75.52 -13.85
CA SER A 345 -9.55 74.37 -14.63
C SER A 345 -8.39 73.48 -15.12
N LEU A 346 -7.26 74.09 -15.52
CA LEU A 346 -6.07 73.35 -15.94
C LEU A 346 -5.44 72.57 -14.77
N VAL A 347 -5.29 73.20 -13.61
CA VAL A 347 -4.73 72.56 -12.41
C VAL A 347 -5.57 71.36 -11.99
N CYS A 348 -6.90 71.50 -11.98
CA CYS A 348 -7.82 70.41 -11.70
C CYS A 348 -7.64 69.20 -12.63
N LEU A 349 -7.43 69.44 -13.92
CA LEU A 349 -7.24 68.38 -14.92
C LEU A 349 -5.91 67.64 -14.69
N VAL A 350 -4.84 68.37 -14.36
CA VAL A 350 -3.53 67.80 -14.06
C VAL A 350 -3.57 66.95 -12.78
N THR A 351 -4.21 67.43 -11.71
CA THR A 351 -4.34 66.67 -10.46
C THR A 351 -5.12 65.37 -10.66
N LEU A 352 -6.18 65.39 -11.47
CA LEU A 352 -6.96 64.21 -11.82
C LEU A 352 -6.10 63.19 -12.57
N PHE A 353 -5.27 63.66 -13.51
CA PHE A 353 -4.35 62.81 -14.26
C PHE A 353 -3.28 62.18 -13.37
N ILE A 354 -2.68 62.95 -12.45
CA ILE A 354 -1.69 62.43 -11.48
C ILE A 354 -2.33 61.40 -10.55
N GLY A 355 -3.54 61.65 -10.04
CA GLY A 355 -4.26 60.69 -9.20
C GLY A 355 -4.57 59.37 -9.93
N PHE A 356 -4.97 59.46 -11.19
CA PHE A 356 -5.21 58.30 -12.05
C PHE A 356 -3.90 57.52 -12.29
N TYR A 357 -2.81 58.23 -12.59
CA TYR A 357 -1.49 57.64 -12.83
C TYR A 357 -0.90 56.97 -11.58
N LEU A 358 -1.02 57.60 -10.41
CA LEU A 358 -0.55 57.02 -9.14
C LEU A 358 -1.34 55.75 -8.78
N SER A 359 -2.66 55.77 -9.00
CA SER A 359 -3.54 54.61 -8.81
C SER A 359 -3.16 53.45 -9.75
N TYR A 360 -2.79 53.77 -10.99
CA TYR A 360 -2.27 52.78 -11.94
C TYR A 360 -0.97 52.13 -11.44
N ILE A 361 -0.02 52.92 -10.94
CA ILE A 361 1.27 52.40 -10.42
C ILE A 361 1.05 51.47 -9.22
N LEU A 362 0.28 51.90 -8.22
CA LEU A 362 -0.01 51.10 -7.02
C LEU A 362 -0.75 49.81 -7.36
N ALA A 363 -1.75 49.85 -8.24
CA ALA A 363 -2.45 48.64 -8.68
C ALA A 363 -1.50 47.65 -9.36
N ASN A 364 -0.52 48.15 -10.12
CA ASN A 364 0.39 47.34 -10.89
C ASN A 364 1.57 46.78 -10.07
N SER A 365 2.02 47.47 -9.02
CA SER A 365 3.10 47.03 -8.14
C SER A 365 2.70 45.83 -7.28
N PHE A 366 1.44 45.76 -6.81
CA PHE A 366 0.96 44.64 -5.99
C PHE A 366 0.40 43.47 -6.80
N THR A 367 -0.39 43.75 -7.84
CA THR A 367 -1.19 42.71 -8.51
C THR A 367 -0.34 41.80 -9.41
N ARG A 368 0.69 42.35 -10.08
CA ARG A 368 1.52 41.56 -11.01
C ARG A 368 2.38 40.52 -10.28
N PRO A 369 3.13 40.84 -9.22
CA PRO A 369 3.91 39.85 -8.47
C PRO A 369 3.05 38.75 -7.85
N LEU A 370 1.91 39.10 -7.22
CA LEU A 370 1.01 38.12 -6.61
C LEU A 370 0.39 37.16 -7.63
N ASN A 371 0.01 37.65 -8.82
CA ASN A 371 -0.45 36.76 -9.90
C ASN A 371 0.66 35.86 -10.46
N LYS A 372 1.93 36.29 -10.43
CA LYS A 372 3.06 35.43 -10.79
C LYS A 372 3.25 34.33 -9.74
N LEU A 373 3.28 34.67 -8.46
CA LEU A 373 3.37 33.69 -7.36
C LEU A 373 2.18 32.72 -7.36
N GLY A 374 0.96 33.19 -7.60
CA GLY A 374 -0.23 32.34 -7.70
C GLY A 374 -0.27 31.42 -8.94
N ARG A 375 0.47 31.74 -10.01
CA ARG A 375 0.69 30.79 -11.13
C ARG A 375 1.75 29.77 -10.76
N TYR A 376 2.83 30.21 -10.12
CA TYR A 376 3.93 29.34 -9.68
C TYR A 376 3.47 28.30 -8.65
N ALA A 377 2.65 28.72 -7.67
CA ALA A 377 2.02 27.81 -6.72
C ALA A 377 1.17 26.74 -7.41
N ARG A 378 0.46 27.10 -8.48
CA ARG A 378 -0.33 26.15 -9.29
C ARG A 378 0.55 25.17 -10.05
N GLN A 379 1.67 25.62 -10.61
CA GLN A 379 2.65 24.75 -11.28
C GLN A 379 3.27 23.75 -10.31
N ILE A 380 3.74 24.21 -9.14
CA ILE A 380 4.24 23.31 -8.08
C ILE A 380 3.15 22.32 -7.64
N SER A 381 1.90 22.77 -7.45
CA SER A 381 0.80 21.88 -7.07
C SER A 381 0.45 20.85 -8.16
N ALA A 382 0.76 21.13 -9.42
CA ALA A 382 0.56 20.24 -10.55
C ALA A 382 1.75 19.28 -10.76
N GLY A 383 2.83 19.40 -9.97
CA GLY A 383 4.05 18.61 -10.13
C GLY A 383 5.00 19.14 -11.20
N GLU A 384 4.74 20.32 -11.77
CA GLU A 384 5.58 20.97 -12.79
C GLU A 384 6.58 21.93 -12.11
N ILE A 385 7.74 21.40 -11.75
CA ILE A 385 8.85 22.16 -11.16
C ILE A 385 9.54 22.96 -12.27
N SER A 386 9.09 24.20 -12.49
CA SER A 386 9.57 25.11 -13.55
C SER A 386 10.71 26.03 -13.07
N GLU A 387 11.41 26.72 -13.99
CA GLU A 387 12.54 27.61 -13.69
C GLU A 387 12.31 28.63 -12.56
N LYS A 388 13.42 28.95 -11.86
CA LYS A 388 13.49 29.89 -10.73
C LYS A 388 12.88 31.25 -11.07
N VAL A 389 11.82 31.63 -10.35
CA VAL A 389 11.21 32.96 -10.49
C VAL A 389 11.96 33.96 -9.60
N ILE A 390 12.85 34.75 -10.19
CA ILE A 390 13.53 35.86 -9.49
C ILE A 390 12.55 37.03 -9.34
N LEU A 391 12.00 37.20 -8.13
CA LEU A 391 11.21 38.38 -7.75
C LEU A 391 12.05 39.20 -6.77
N ALA A 392 12.68 40.27 -7.26
CA ALA A 392 13.36 41.24 -6.41
C ALA A 392 12.32 42.23 -5.87
N SER A 393 11.81 41.96 -4.67
CA SER A 393 10.91 42.86 -3.93
C SER A 393 11.40 42.92 -2.48
N GLY A 394 11.56 44.12 -1.92
CA GLY A 394 12.07 44.32 -0.55
C GLY A 394 10.98 44.34 0.53
N ASP A 395 9.79 43.86 0.20
CA ASP A 395 8.58 43.93 1.00
C ASP A 395 8.06 42.51 1.34
N GLU A 396 6.84 42.41 1.88
CA GLU A 396 6.21 41.15 2.25
C GLU A 396 5.99 40.21 1.05
N VAL A 397 5.91 40.76 -0.16
CA VAL A 397 5.84 39.97 -1.40
C VAL A 397 7.19 39.32 -1.69
N GLY A 398 8.30 39.98 -1.35
CA GLY A 398 9.64 39.43 -1.39
C GLY A 398 9.82 38.25 -0.42
N ALA A 399 9.44 38.43 0.84
CA ALA A 399 9.49 37.36 1.85
C ALA A 399 8.63 36.14 1.44
N LEU A 400 7.46 36.38 0.82
CA LEU A 400 6.64 35.31 0.27
C LEU A 400 7.33 34.62 -0.91
N ALA A 401 7.98 35.37 -1.81
CA ALA A 401 8.75 34.80 -2.91
C ALA A 401 9.93 33.93 -2.43
N GLU A 402 10.64 34.33 -1.37
CA GLU A 402 11.71 33.53 -0.74
C GLU A 402 11.19 32.22 -0.14
N ALA A 403 10.02 32.25 0.51
CA ALA A 403 9.37 31.04 1.03
C ALA A 403 8.97 30.08 -0.10
N PHE A 404 8.45 30.61 -1.22
CA PHE A 404 8.14 29.81 -2.42
C PHE A 404 9.42 29.27 -3.09
N ASP A 405 10.51 30.02 -3.11
CA ASP A 405 11.81 29.55 -3.65
C ASP A 405 12.38 28.41 -2.79
N SER A 406 12.33 28.55 -1.47
CA SER A 406 12.77 27.50 -0.52
C SER A 406 11.94 26.22 -0.69
N MET A 407 10.61 26.36 -0.83
CA MET A 407 9.72 25.24 -1.10
C MET A 407 10.04 24.58 -2.45
N HIS A 408 10.27 25.38 -3.49
CA HIS A 408 10.66 24.88 -4.82
C HIS A 408 11.98 24.11 -4.76
N GLN A 409 13.01 24.63 -4.07
CA GLN A 409 14.30 23.95 -3.92
C GLN A 409 14.14 22.60 -3.22
N ASN A 410 13.36 22.53 -2.14
CA ASN A 410 13.08 21.29 -1.43
C ASN A 410 12.34 20.27 -2.31
N PHE A 411 11.34 20.69 -3.10
CA PHE A 411 10.63 19.79 -4.03
C PHE A 411 11.51 19.36 -5.22
N THR A 412 12.41 20.22 -5.69
CA THR A 412 13.37 19.89 -6.76
C THR A 412 14.34 18.82 -6.29
N LEU A 413 14.92 19.01 -5.10
CA LEU A 413 15.84 18.05 -4.49
C LEU A 413 15.15 16.71 -4.20
N LEU A 414 13.90 16.76 -3.75
CA LEU A 414 13.06 15.58 -3.56
C LEU A 414 12.81 14.84 -4.89
N ALA A 415 12.48 15.55 -5.96
CA ALA A 415 12.25 14.94 -7.28
C ALA A 415 13.52 14.28 -7.81
N GLU A 416 14.69 14.92 -7.65
CA GLU A 416 15.98 14.34 -8.02
C GLU A 416 16.30 13.07 -7.20
N GLN A 417 16.08 13.10 -5.89
CA GLN A 417 16.29 11.95 -5.01
C GLN A 417 15.31 10.82 -5.30
N ALA A 418 14.03 11.13 -5.57
CA ALA A 418 13.03 10.16 -5.99
C ALA A 418 13.40 9.50 -7.33
N GLN A 419 13.96 10.26 -8.28
CA GLN A 419 14.46 9.72 -9.54
C GLN A 419 15.64 8.76 -9.33
N LYS A 420 16.56 9.08 -8.41
CA LYS A 420 17.66 8.17 -8.03
C LYS A 420 17.15 6.87 -7.42
N ILE A 421 16.19 6.95 -6.49
CA ILE A 421 15.52 5.78 -5.89
C ILE A 421 14.81 4.95 -6.98
N ALA A 422 14.08 5.60 -7.90
CA ALA A 422 13.41 4.93 -9.02
C ALA A 422 14.39 4.25 -9.99
N SER A 423 15.60 4.80 -10.14
CA SER A 423 16.69 4.17 -10.92
C SER A 423 17.40 3.03 -10.19
N GLY A 424 16.98 2.71 -8.96
CA GLY A 424 17.53 1.63 -8.15
C GLY A 424 18.67 2.04 -7.22
N ASP A 425 19.04 3.33 -7.13
CA ASP A 425 20.01 3.81 -6.14
C ASP A 425 19.32 3.96 -4.78
N LEU A 426 19.30 2.86 -4.02
CA LEU A 426 18.75 2.84 -2.68
C LEU A 426 19.77 3.31 -1.65
N SER A 427 21.05 3.53 -1.96
CA SER A 427 22.08 3.82 -0.95
C SER A 427 21.96 5.21 -0.35
N GLN A 428 21.21 6.12 -0.97
CA GLN A 428 21.09 7.51 -0.50
C GLN A 428 19.91 7.71 0.44
N GLN A 429 20.08 8.64 1.39
CA GLN A 429 19.00 9.09 2.28
C GLN A 429 18.35 10.35 1.71
N VAL A 430 17.02 10.42 1.76
CA VAL A 430 16.25 11.56 1.27
C VAL A 430 16.33 12.70 2.28
N THR A 431 16.73 13.87 1.81
CA THR A 431 16.92 15.07 2.63
C THR A 431 15.72 15.99 2.44
N PHE A 432 14.60 15.66 3.08
CA PHE A 432 13.39 16.47 3.04
C PHE A 432 12.85 16.70 4.47
N PRO A 433 12.49 17.94 4.84
CA PRO A 433 12.11 18.24 6.22
C PRO A 433 10.72 17.70 6.58
N GLY A 434 10.57 17.33 7.87
CA GLY A 434 9.31 16.93 8.47
C GLY A 434 8.84 15.50 8.13
N PRO A 435 7.57 15.16 8.45
CA PRO A 435 7.04 13.81 8.34
C PRO A 435 7.10 13.20 6.94
N PHE A 436 7.14 14.04 5.90
CA PHE A 436 7.19 13.59 4.51
C PHE A 436 8.55 12.97 4.15
N GLY A 437 9.66 13.60 4.57
CA GLY A 437 11.00 13.02 4.36
C GLY A 437 11.23 11.78 5.21
N GLU A 438 10.71 11.76 6.44
CA GLU A 438 10.72 10.57 7.31
C GLU A 438 10.00 9.39 6.65
N ALA A 439 8.81 9.61 6.06
CA ALA A 439 8.05 8.56 5.38
C ALA A 439 8.78 8.00 4.15
N ILE A 440 9.42 8.86 3.33
CA ILE A 440 10.20 8.39 2.18
C ILE A 440 11.45 7.64 2.63
N ASN A 441 12.15 8.11 3.67
CA ASN A 441 13.28 7.37 4.22
C ASN A 441 12.86 6.00 4.77
N ALA A 442 11.72 5.92 5.46
CA ALA A 442 11.16 4.62 5.89
C ALA A 442 10.85 3.71 4.69
N MET A 443 10.30 4.25 3.61
CA MET A 443 10.09 3.51 2.35
C MET A 443 11.41 2.99 1.78
N VAL A 444 12.45 3.84 1.68
CA VAL A 444 13.77 3.45 1.18
C VAL A 444 14.39 2.36 2.06
N THR A 445 14.30 2.48 3.38
CA THR A 445 14.78 1.45 4.32
C THR A 445 14.07 0.11 4.11
N ASN A 446 12.74 0.11 4.00
CA ASN A 446 11.97 -1.12 3.72
C ASN A 446 12.34 -1.73 2.36
N LEU A 447 12.58 -0.90 1.33
CA LEU A 447 13.04 -1.38 0.02
C LEU A 447 14.46 -1.96 0.10
N ARG A 448 15.37 -1.35 0.84
CA ARG A 448 16.73 -1.87 1.09
C ARG A 448 16.66 -3.24 1.78
N GLU A 449 15.86 -3.34 2.84
CA GLU A 449 15.69 -4.58 3.60
C GLU A 449 15.11 -5.69 2.71
N MET A 450 14.05 -5.41 1.96
CA MET A 450 13.44 -6.36 1.03
C MET A 450 14.42 -6.80 -0.07
N THR A 451 15.23 -5.88 -0.59
CA THR A 451 16.29 -6.17 -1.58
C THR A 451 17.36 -7.09 -0.98
N GLY A 452 17.84 -6.77 0.23
CA GLY A 452 18.83 -7.58 0.95
C GLY A 452 18.32 -8.98 1.27
N GLN A 453 17.11 -9.09 1.80
CA GLN A 453 16.44 -10.37 2.07
C GLN A 453 16.25 -11.20 0.78
N SER A 454 15.88 -10.55 -0.33
CA SER A 454 15.73 -11.23 -1.64
C SER A 454 17.07 -11.75 -2.17
N GLN A 455 18.15 -11.00 -1.99
CA GLN A 455 19.49 -11.41 -2.41
C GLN A 455 20.02 -12.58 -1.56
N GLU A 456 19.77 -12.55 -0.25
CA GLU A 456 20.09 -13.66 0.65
C GLU A 456 19.26 -14.91 0.31
N ALA A 457 17.95 -14.77 0.10
CA ALA A 457 17.07 -15.85 -0.29
C ALA A 457 17.51 -16.49 -1.62
N ALA A 458 17.86 -15.69 -2.62
CA ALA A 458 18.43 -16.18 -3.88
C ALA A 458 19.70 -17.00 -3.62
N SER A 459 20.65 -16.47 -2.85
CA SER A 459 21.90 -17.18 -2.49
C SER A 459 21.62 -18.53 -1.81
N ARG A 460 20.71 -18.56 -0.83
CA ARG A 460 20.29 -19.79 -0.15
C ARG A 460 19.67 -20.81 -1.11
N ILE A 461 18.83 -20.36 -2.04
CA ILE A 461 18.24 -21.23 -3.08
C ILE A 461 19.34 -21.82 -3.98
N GLY A 462 20.32 -21.03 -4.42
CA GLY A 462 21.41 -21.51 -5.27
C GLY A 462 22.27 -22.58 -4.56
N ASN A 463 22.62 -22.33 -3.30
CA ASN A 463 23.37 -23.30 -2.49
C ASN A 463 22.58 -24.60 -2.26
N ALA A 464 21.31 -24.50 -1.84
CA ALA A 464 20.45 -25.66 -1.64
C ALA A 464 20.23 -26.45 -2.94
N SER A 465 20.09 -25.76 -4.07
CA SER A 465 19.97 -26.39 -5.38
C SER A 465 21.23 -27.18 -5.75
N SER A 466 22.42 -26.62 -5.50
CA SER A 466 23.69 -27.30 -5.72
C SER A 466 23.84 -28.56 -4.84
N GLU A 467 23.39 -28.49 -3.59
CA GLU A 467 23.36 -29.64 -2.68
C GLU A 467 22.37 -30.73 -3.13
N ILE A 468 21.21 -30.33 -3.65
CA ILE A 468 20.23 -31.26 -4.25
C ILE A 468 20.84 -31.94 -5.49
N VAL A 469 21.54 -31.21 -6.36
CA VAL A 469 22.22 -31.80 -7.52
C VAL A 469 23.25 -32.84 -7.07
N ALA A 470 24.10 -32.51 -6.10
CA ALA A 470 25.09 -33.46 -5.57
C ALA A 470 24.44 -34.71 -4.96
N SER A 471 23.40 -34.52 -4.15
CA SER A 471 22.66 -35.62 -3.51
C SER A 471 21.95 -36.51 -4.53
N ALA A 472 21.32 -35.92 -5.54
CA ALA A 472 20.66 -36.64 -6.61
C ALA A 472 21.66 -37.40 -7.48
N GLN A 473 22.83 -36.83 -7.76
CA GLN A 473 23.90 -37.52 -8.49
C GLN A 473 24.40 -38.74 -7.71
N GLN A 474 24.57 -38.61 -6.39
CA GLN A 474 24.93 -39.72 -5.52
C GLN A 474 23.85 -40.81 -5.51
N GLN A 475 22.56 -40.44 -5.44
CA GLN A 475 21.46 -41.40 -5.53
C GLN A 475 21.42 -42.12 -6.88
N ALA A 476 21.65 -41.43 -7.99
CA ALA A 476 21.71 -42.05 -9.32
C ALA A 476 22.85 -43.08 -9.40
N SER A 477 24.03 -42.75 -8.86
CA SER A 477 25.15 -43.69 -8.77
C SER A 477 24.83 -44.88 -7.85
N GLY A 478 24.20 -44.63 -6.70
CA GLY A 478 23.77 -45.68 -5.78
C GLY A 478 22.75 -46.63 -6.41
N ALA A 479 21.80 -46.09 -7.19
CA ALA A 479 20.83 -46.86 -7.94
C ALA A 479 21.49 -47.75 -9.02
N ALA A 480 22.52 -47.24 -9.70
CA ALA A 480 23.29 -48.02 -10.67
C ALA A 480 24.05 -49.17 -9.99
N GLN A 481 24.68 -48.91 -8.85
CA GLN A 481 25.35 -49.95 -8.06
C GLN A 481 24.35 -51.00 -7.54
N GLN A 482 23.18 -50.56 -7.06
CA GLN A 482 22.11 -51.45 -6.62
C GLN A 482 21.62 -52.34 -7.77
N ALA A 483 21.48 -51.80 -8.98
CA ALA A 483 21.10 -52.59 -10.16
C ALA A 483 22.12 -53.68 -10.48
N ALA A 484 23.42 -53.39 -10.34
CA ALA A 484 24.49 -54.38 -10.52
C ALA A 484 24.40 -55.50 -9.46
N SER A 485 24.25 -55.14 -8.17
CA SER A 485 24.10 -56.12 -7.08
C SER A 485 22.85 -56.98 -7.23
N VAL A 486 21.75 -56.40 -7.71
CA VAL A 486 20.52 -57.13 -8.04
C VAL A 486 20.76 -58.15 -9.15
N SER A 487 21.48 -57.76 -10.21
CA SER A 487 21.81 -58.68 -11.31
C SER A 487 22.67 -59.86 -10.83
N GLU A 488 23.69 -59.58 -10.01
CA GLU A 488 24.54 -60.61 -9.42
C GLU A 488 23.75 -61.55 -8.51
N THR A 489 22.94 -61.00 -7.61
CA THR A 489 22.13 -61.81 -6.68
C THR A 489 21.10 -62.67 -7.44
N THR A 490 20.52 -62.13 -8.51
CA THR A 490 19.58 -62.89 -9.36
C THR A 490 20.29 -64.08 -10.01
N ALA A 491 21.47 -63.87 -10.59
CA ALA A 491 22.26 -64.93 -11.21
C ALA A 491 22.61 -66.03 -10.20
N THR A 492 23.07 -65.66 -9.00
CA THR A 492 23.39 -66.62 -7.93
C THR A 492 22.15 -67.42 -7.50
N MET A 493 20.97 -66.81 -7.44
CA MET A 493 19.74 -67.51 -7.05
C MET A 493 19.21 -68.43 -8.15
N GLU A 494 19.40 -68.09 -9.42
CA GLU A 494 19.12 -68.98 -10.56
C GLU A 494 20.03 -70.22 -10.54
N GLU A 495 21.32 -70.03 -10.21
CA GLU A 495 22.27 -71.13 -10.00
C GLU A 495 21.90 -71.98 -8.78
N LEU A 496 21.45 -71.34 -7.68
CA LEU A 496 20.98 -72.03 -6.47
C LEU A 496 19.73 -72.88 -6.75
N SER A 497 18.78 -72.36 -7.53
CA SER A 497 17.59 -73.13 -7.95
C SER A 497 17.97 -74.35 -8.80
N THR A 498 18.97 -74.19 -9.68
CA THR A 498 19.47 -75.28 -10.53
C THR A 498 20.18 -76.35 -9.70
N THR A 499 21.06 -75.95 -8.78
CA THR A 499 21.77 -76.87 -7.88
C THR A 499 20.83 -77.56 -6.91
N ALA A 500 19.81 -76.86 -6.39
CA ALA A 500 18.75 -77.48 -5.60
C ALA A 500 18.04 -78.58 -6.40
N ARG A 501 17.65 -78.32 -7.65
CA ARG A 501 17.04 -79.36 -8.50
C ARG A 501 17.94 -80.60 -8.63
N GLN A 502 19.23 -80.40 -8.87
CA GLN A 502 20.21 -81.49 -8.98
C GLN A 502 20.34 -82.29 -7.68
N ILE A 503 20.36 -81.62 -6.52
CA ILE A 503 20.42 -82.29 -5.22
C ILE A 503 19.17 -83.13 -4.97
N ALA A 504 17.98 -82.62 -5.30
CA ALA A 504 16.73 -83.37 -5.16
C ALA A 504 16.71 -84.63 -6.05
N GLU A 505 17.19 -84.52 -7.30
CA GLU A 505 17.34 -85.66 -8.21
C GLU A 505 18.33 -86.69 -7.67
N ASN A 506 19.48 -86.25 -7.16
CA ASN A 506 20.48 -87.13 -6.53
C ASN A 506 19.93 -87.82 -5.28
N SER A 507 19.17 -87.11 -4.43
CA SER A 507 18.51 -87.69 -3.26
C SER A 507 17.52 -88.77 -3.65
N ASN A 508 16.73 -88.57 -4.70
CA ASN A 508 15.81 -89.60 -5.20
C ASN A 508 16.58 -90.85 -5.70
N ALA A 509 17.73 -90.66 -6.34
CA ALA A 509 18.59 -91.77 -6.74
C ALA A 509 19.16 -92.53 -5.54
N VAL A 510 19.57 -91.82 -4.48
CA VAL A 510 20.04 -92.44 -3.22
C VAL A 510 18.91 -93.24 -2.56
N THR A 511 17.68 -92.73 -2.52
CA THR A 511 16.52 -93.48 -2.02
C THR A 511 16.31 -94.77 -2.81
N ALA A 512 16.39 -94.73 -4.15
CA ALA A 512 16.22 -95.93 -4.97
C ALA A 512 17.29 -97.00 -4.69
N VAL A 513 18.55 -96.59 -4.50
CA VAL A 513 19.66 -97.51 -4.14
C VAL A 513 19.47 -98.07 -2.73
N ALA A 514 19.00 -97.25 -1.78
CA ALA A 514 18.71 -97.69 -0.42
C ALA A 514 17.57 -98.73 -0.40
N ASP A 515 16.50 -98.50 -1.15
CA ASP A 515 15.38 -99.46 -1.29
C ASP A 515 15.84 -100.79 -1.93
N GLU A 516 16.73 -100.74 -2.93
CA GLU A 516 17.32 -101.95 -3.54
C GLU A 516 18.25 -102.70 -2.57
N THR A 517 19.00 -101.97 -1.74
CA THR A 517 19.85 -102.52 -0.68
C THR A 517 19.01 -103.20 0.40
N LEU A 518 17.91 -102.57 0.81
CA LEU A 518 16.93 -103.12 1.76
C LEU A 518 16.41 -104.47 1.26
N LYS A 519 15.89 -104.50 0.03
CA LYS A 519 15.38 -105.72 -0.60
C LYS A 519 16.42 -106.83 -0.67
N SER A 520 17.66 -106.50 -1.07
CA SER A 520 18.73 -107.49 -1.16
C SER A 520 19.13 -108.05 0.20
N ALA A 521 19.08 -107.23 1.25
CA ALA A 521 19.34 -107.67 2.62
C ALA A 521 18.20 -108.52 3.19
N GLU A 522 16.94 -108.19 2.89
CA GLU A 522 15.76 -109.01 3.23
C GLU A 522 15.81 -110.39 2.55
N ASP A 523 16.11 -110.43 1.25
CA ASP A 523 16.29 -111.68 0.50
C ASP A 523 17.44 -112.51 1.12
N GLY A 524 18.56 -111.85 1.47
CA GLY A 524 19.68 -112.45 2.18
C GLY A 524 19.30 -113.06 3.54
N GLN A 525 18.44 -112.37 4.30
CA GLN A 525 17.94 -112.86 5.59
C GLN A 525 17.08 -114.11 5.41
N GLY A 526 16.27 -114.16 4.34
CA GLY A 526 15.51 -115.35 3.94
C GLY A 526 16.41 -116.56 3.64
N PHE A 527 17.50 -116.36 2.87
CA PHE A 527 18.47 -117.43 2.61
C PHE A 527 19.20 -117.92 3.88
N MET A 528 19.45 -117.02 4.85
CA MET A 528 20.04 -117.40 6.13
C MET A 528 19.07 -118.22 6.99
N GLU A 529 17.77 -117.92 6.96
CA GLU A 529 16.76 -118.71 7.66
C GLU A 529 16.68 -120.14 7.08
N GLU A 530 16.71 -120.29 5.76
CA GLU A 530 16.76 -121.60 5.09
C GLU A 530 18.05 -122.37 5.39
N SER A 531 19.19 -121.66 5.43
CA SER A 531 20.49 -122.24 5.80
C SER A 531 20.49 -122.73 7.25
N THR A 532 19.87 -121.98 8.16
CA THR A 532 19.72 -122.38 9.57
C THR A 532 18.85 -123.65 9.70
N LYS A 533 17.72 -123.71 8.98
CA LYS A 533 16.87 -124.93 8.93
C LYS A 533 17.65 -126.14 8.39
N SER A 534 18.51 -125.92 7.40
CA SER A 534 19.36 -126.97 6.82
C SER A 534 20.41 -127.47 7.81
N MET A 535 21.05 -126.60 8.59
CA MET A 535 22.01 -127.00 9.63
C MET A 535 21.33 -127.84 10.73
N VAL A 536 20.15 -127.44 11.19
CA VAL A 536 19.36 -128.22 12.16
C VAL A 536 19.04 -129.62 11.62
N LEU A 537 18.67 -129.72 10.34
CA LEU A 537 18.41 -131.01 9.68
C LEU A 537 19.69 -131.87 9.58
N ILE A 538 20.82 -131.27 9.20
CA ILE A 538 22.12 -131.97 9.12
C ILE A 538 22.53 -132.48 10.50
N ARG A 539 22.36 -131.67 11.57
CA ARG A 539 22.64 -132.07 12.95
C ARG A 539 21.83 -133.30 13.32
N SER A 540 20.51 -133.23 13.13
CA SER A 540 19.60 -134.35 13.41
C SER A 540 19.94 -135.62 12.63
N LYS A 541 20.29 -135.51 11.34
CA LYS A 541 20.68 -136.66 10.51
C LYS A 541 22.03 -137.25 10.91
N THR A 542 22.95 -136.42 11.37
CA THR A 542 24.26 -136.85 11.87
C THR A 542 24.11 -137.59 13.20
N GLU A 543 23.30 -137.07 14.12
CA GLU A 543 22.95 -137.73 15.39
C GLU A 543 22.25 -139.09 15.15
N GLU A 544 21.27 -139.15 14.23
CA GLU A 544 20.59 -140.39 13.84
C GLU A 544 21.58 -141.44 13.26
N SER A 545 22.55 -140.98 12.46
CA SER A 545 23.59 -141.83 11.89
C SER A 545 24.53 -142.38 12.97
N ALA A 546 24.99 -141.52 13.89
CA ALA A 546 25.82 -141.91 15.02
C ALA A 546 25.14 -142.98 15.88
N GLU A 547 23.83 -142.83 16.16
CA GLU A 547 23.05 -143.83 16.91
C GLU A 547 22.99 -145.19 16.18
N LYS A 548 22.73 -145.19 14.86
CA LYS A 548 22.69 -146.42 14.05
C LYS A 548 24.04 -147.13 14.02
N ILE A 549 25.14 -146.38 13.91
CA ILE A 549 26.51 -146.91 13.94
C ILE A 549 26.82 -147.48 15.32
N LEU A 550 26.43 -146.81 16.39
CA LEU A 550 26.60 -147.32 17.75
C LEU A 550 25.86 -148.65 17.95
N ARG A 551 24.61 -148.74 17.48
CA ARG A 551 23.83 -150.00 17.49
C ARG A 551 24.51 -151.10 16.65
N LEU A 552 25.12 -150.76 15.51
CA LEU A 552 25.89 -151.70 14.70
C LEU A 552 27.11 -152.22 15.47
N GLY A 553 27.85 -151.34 16.15
CA GLY A 553 28.96 -151.73 17.03
C GLY A 553 28.53 -152.69 18.14
N GLN A 554 27.41 -152.39 18.81
CA GLN A 554 26.82 -153.27 19.83
C GLN A 554 26.39 -154.63 19.27
N ARG A 555 25.76 -154.66 18.09
CA ARG A 555 25.40 -155.91 17.42
C ARG A 555 26.61 -156.72 17.01
N SER A 556 27.67 -156.07 16.52
CA SER A 556 28.95 -156.72 16.20
C SER A 556 29.57 -157.37 17.44
N GLN A 557 29.51 -156.69 18.59
CA GLN A 557 29.95 -157.25 19.88
C GLN A 557 29.14 -158.49 20.29
N GLN A 558 27.81 -158.46 20.18
CA GLN A 558 26.95 -159.61 20.46
C GLN A 558 27.25 -160.81 19.53
N ILE A 559 27.52 -160.55 18.25
CA ILE A 559 27.92 -161.62 17.32
C ILE A 559 29.29 -162.17 17.73
N GLY A 560 30.22 -161.32 18.19
CA GLY A 560 31.52 -161.74 18.71
C GLY A 560 31.40 -162.74 19.85
N GLU A 561 30.52 -162.47 20.82
CA GLU A 561 30.23 -163.39 21.94
C GLU A 561 29.67 -164.74 21.47
N ILE A 562 28.79 -164.74 20.46
CA ILE A 562 28.26 -165.97 19.86
C ILE A 562 29.37 -166.76 19.15
N ILE A 563 30.25 -166.06 18.41
CA ILE A 563 31.37 -166.68 17.71
C ILE A 563 32.37 -167.30 18.68
N ASP A 564 32.58 -166.70 19.85
CA ASP A 564 33.40 -167.26 20.93
C ASP A 564 32.82 -168.60 21.43
N ILE A 565 31.51 -168.66 21.68
CA ILE A 565 30.82 -169.90 22.05
C ILE A 565 30.92 -170.96 20.95
N ILE A 566 30.74 -170.58 19.68
CA ILE A 566 30.86 -171.53 18.55
C ILE A 566 32.29 -172.05 18.46
N ASN A 567 33.28 -171.19 18.68
CA ASN A 567 34.69 -171.58 18.70
C ASN A 567 34.99 -172.55 19.85
N GLU A 568 34.45 -172.30 21.05
CA GLU A 568 34.53 -173.23 22.18
C GLU A 568 33.89 -174.59 21.86
N ILE A 569 32.66 -174.60 21.32
CA ILE A 569 31.98 -175.83 20.88
C ILE A 569 32.80 -176.57 19.83
N ALA A 570 33.41 -175.85 18.88
CA ALA A 570 34.23 -176.46 17.84
C ALA A 570 35.51 -177.07 18.41
N ILE A 571 36.17 -176.41 19.36
CA ILE A 571 37.33 -176.96 20.09
C ILE A 571 36.91 -178.21 20.89
N GLU A 572 35.78 -178.16 21.59
CA GLU A 572 35.25 -179.30 22.35
C GLU A 572 34.91 -180.47 21.41
N THR A 573 34.25 -180.20 20.28
CA THR A 573 33.91 -181.19 19.25
C THR A 573 35.16 -181.81 18.62
N LYS A 574 36.20 -181.01 18.39
CA LYS A 574 37.53 -181.47 17.94
C LYS A 574 38.15 -182.43 18.97
N MET A 575 38.03 -182.14 20.26
CA MET A 575 38.52 -183.01 21.33
C MET A 575 37.67 -184.27 21.48
N LEU A 576 36.34 -184.16 21.38
CA LEU A 576 35.42 -185.29 21.44
C LEU A 576 35.66 -186.27 20.29
N SER A 577 35.84 -185.75 19.08
CA SER A 577 36.14 -186.55 17.89
C SER A 577 37.53 -187.18 17.94
N LEU A 578 38.52 -186.50 18.54
CA LEU A 578 39.83 -187.11 18.81
C LEU A 578 39.68 -188.30 19.78
N ASN A 579 38.92 -188.14 20.87
CA ASN A 579 38.66 -189.22 21.82
C ASN A 579 37.89 -190.38 21.15
N ALA A 580 36.90 -190.08 20.30
CA ALA A 580 36.16 -191.09 19.54
C ALA A 580 37.05 -191.82 18.52
N ALA A 581 37.98 -191.10 17.85
CA ALA A 581 38.94 -191.71 16.92
C ALA A 581 39.92 -192.65 17.65
N ILE A 582 40.35 -192.28 18.87
CA ILE A 582 41.20 -193.12 19.72
C ILE A 582 40.45 -194.38 20.15
N GLU A 583 39.22 -194.26 20.65
CA GLU A 583 38.44 -195.43 21.12
C GLU A 583 38.03 -196.33 19.94
N ALA A 584 37.77 -195.76 18.75
CA ALA A 584 37.55 -196.49 17.52
C ALA A 584 38.80 -197.25 17.05
N ALA A 585 40.00 -196.68 17.19
CA ALA A 585 41.26 -197.39 16.91
C ALA A 585 41.49 -198.55 17.89
N LYS A 586 41.06 -198.38 19.15
CA LYS A 586 41.15 -199.38 20.22
C LYS A 586 40.22 -200.59 20.00
N ALA A 587 39.08 -200.39 19.34
CA ALA A 587 38.13 -201.45 18.96
C ALA A 587 38.56 -202.29 17.73
N GLY A 588 39.73 -202.01 17.14
CA GLY A 588 40.32 -202.82 16.06
C GLY A 588 39.48 -202.83 14.75
N GLU A 589 39.35 -204.00 14.12
CA GLU A 589 38.62 -204.17 12.84
C GLU A 589 37.15 -203.68 12.91
N ALA A 590 36.48 -203.83 14.06
CA ALA A 590 35.10 -203.38 14.25
C ALA A 590 34.95 -201.84 14.35
N GLY A 591 36.03 -201.12 14.67
CA GLY A 591 36.03 -199.67 14.85
C GLY A 591 36.46 -198.85 13.62
N LYS A 592 36.90 -199.50 12.52
CA LYS A 592 37.39 -198.81 11.31
C LYS A 592 36.41 -197.78 10.74
N GLY A 593 35.12 -198.12 10.67
CA GLY A 593 34.08 -197.19 10.18
C GLY A 593 33.89 -195.98 11.09
N PHE A 594 33.91 -196.18 12.41
CA PHE A 594 33.81 -195.11 13.40
C PHE A 594 35.04 -194.19 13.41
N SER A 595 36.24 -194.74 13.17
CA SER A 595 37.48 -193.96 13.10
C SER A 595 37.49 -192.97 11.93
N VAL A 596 36.97 -193.39 10.76
CA VAL A 596 36.82 -192.50 9.59
C VAL A 596 35.84 -191.37 9.86
N VAL A 597 34.68 -191.68 10.46
CA VAL A 597 33.68 -190.66 10.83
C VAL A 597 34.24 -189.68 11.86
N ALA A 598 34.96 -190.18 12.87
CA ALA A 598 35.60 -189.34 13.88
C ALA A 598 36.70 -188.43 13.29
N GLY A 599 37.48 -188.94 12.32
CA GLY A 599 38.46 -188.14 11.57
C GLY A 599 37.82 -187.00 10.77
N GLU A 600 36.67 -187.27 10.14
CA GLU A 600 35.92 -186.27 9.38
C GLU A 600 35.27 -185.22 10.29
N ILE A 601 34.73 -185.62 11.45
CA ILE A 601 34.23 -184.67 12.48
C ILE A 601 35.36 -183.79 13.00
N ARG A 602 36.56 -184.34 13.25
CA ARG A 602 37.73 -183.56 13.68
C ARG A 602 38.13 -182.51 12.65
N ARG A 603 38.18 -182.91 11.37
CA ARG A 603 38.50 -182.01 10.25
C ARG A 603 37.48 -180.89 10.14
N LEU A 604 36.19 -181.22 10.22
CA LEU A 604 35.10 -180.24 10.19
C LEU A 604 35.20 -179.26 11.37
N ALA A 605 35.49 -179.77 12.58
CA ALA A 605 35.69 -178.94 13.76
C ALA A 605 36.92 -178.01 13.65
N GLU A 606 38.03 -178.47 13.04
CA GLU A 606 39.18 -177.62 12.71
C GLU A 606 38.84 -176.52 11.69
N ASP A 607 38.06 -176.85 10.66
CA ASP A 607 37.57 -175.89 9.67
C ASP A 607 36.64 -174.84 10.32
N VAL A 608 35.81 -175.25 11.29
CA VAL A 608 34.96 -174.33 12.08
C VAL A 608 35.82 -173.40 12.93
N VAL A 609 36.82 -173.90 13.67
CA VAL A 609 37.75 -173.06 14.47
C VAL A 609 38.48 -172.02 13.61
N LYS A 610 38.93 -172.41 12.41
CA LYS A 610 39.59 -171.48 11.48
C LYS A 610 38.61 -170.40 10.97
N SER A 611 37.38 -170.81 10.67
CA SER A 611 36.34 -169.91 10.15
C SER A 611 35.85 -168.94 11.21
N THR A 612 35.63 -169.39 12.46
CA THR A 612 35.29 -168.52 13.60
C THR A 612 36.39 -167.52 13.90
N GLY A 613 37.66 -167.92 13.79
CA GLY A 613 38.81 -166.99 13.89
C GLY A 613 38.75 -165.87 12.83
N THR A 614 38.49 -166.23 11.57
CA THR A 614 38.35 -165.24 10.48
C THR A 614 37.16 -164.31 10.71
N ILE A 615 36.02 -164.83 11.18
CA ILE A 615 34.84 -164.03 11.52
C ILE A 615 35.15 -163.08 12.68
N ARG A 616 35.92 -163.53 13.68
CA ARG A 616 36.36 -162.69 14.81
C ARG A 616 37.16 -161.47 14.33
N ASP A 617 38.11 -161.68 13.42
CA ASP A 617 38.93 -160.59 12.88
C ASP A 617 38.06 -159.55 12.16
N VAL A 618 37.10 -159.99 11.33
CA VAL A 618 36.14 -159.11 10.65
C VAL A 618 35.26 -158.33 11.65
N LEU A 619 34.82 -158.96 12.74
CA LEU A 619 34.02 -158.28 13.77
C LEU A 619 34.81 -157.20 14.50
N LEU A 620 36.10 -157.45 14.79
CA LEU A 620 37.01 -156.45 15.37
C LEU A 620 37.22 -155.27 14.43
N GLU A 621 37.39 -155.52 13.12
CA GLU A 621 37.45 -154.47 12.11
C GLU A 621 36.14 -153.64 12.07
N ILE A 622 34.97 -154.29 12.09
CA ILE A 622 33.66 -153.61 12.12
C ILE A 622 33.52 -152.76 13.39
N GLN A 623 33.94 -153.26 14.54
CA GLN A 623 33.88 -152.51 15.81
C GLN A 623 34.80 -151.28 15.77
N SER A 624 36.02 -151.44 15.27
CA SER A 624 36.97 -150.34 15.11
C SER A 624 36.42 -149.28 14.15
N ALA A 625 35.90 -149.69 12.99
CA ALA A 625 35.28 -148.79 12.02
C ALA A 625 34.04 -148.09 12.57
N ALA A 626 33.20 -148.78 13.35
CA ALA A 626 32.04 -148.20 14.00
C ALA A 626 32.45 -147.12 15.02
N ASN A 627 33.44 -147.39 15.87
CA ASN A 627 33.93 -146.42 16.86
C ASN A 627 34.55 -145.18 16.18
N ALA A 628 35.39 -145.38 15.16
CA ALA A 628 35.94 -144.28 14.37
C ALA A 628 34.85 -143.42 13.71
N SER A 629 33.77 -144.05 13.22
CA SER A 629 32.65 -143.33 12.60
C SER A 629 31.79 -142.57 13.60
N VAL A 630 31.67 -143.03 14.85
CA VAL A 630 31.01 -142.29 15.94
C VAL A 630 31.82 -141.04 16.29
N LEU A 631 33.15 -141.16 16.47
CA LEU A 631 34.02 -140.02 16.74
C LEU A 631 33.96 -138.97 15.62
N ALA A 632 33.98 -139.40 14.36
CA ALA A 632 33.81 -138.51 13.21
C ALA A 632 32.42 -137.83 13.20
N SER A 633 31.38 -138.52 13.67
CA SER A 633 30.03 -137.95 13.79
C SER A 633 29.95 -136.90 14.90
N GLU A 634 30.61 -137.11 16.04
CA GLU A 634 30.72 -136.11 17.11
C GLU A 634 31.46 -134.84 16.63
N GLU A 635 32.55 -135.01 15.88
CA GLU A 635 33.27 -133.90 15.27
C GLU A 635 32.39 -133.13 14.27
N ASN A 636 31.61 -133.85 13.44
CA ASN A 636 30.65 -133.23 12.52
C ASN A 636 29.56 -132.44 13.26
N VAL A 637 29.02 -132.96 14.38
CA VAL A 637 28.04 -132.22 15.20
C VAL A 637 28.64 -130.90 15.69
N LYS A 638 29.88 -130.93 16.20
CA LYS A 638 30.58 -129.70 16.61
C LYS A 638 30.79 -128.73 15.44
N GLY A 639 31.15 -129.23 14.27
CA GLY A 639 31.27 -128.42 13.05
C GLY A 639 29.96 -127.76 12.63
N VAL A 640 28.82 -128.45 12.82
CA VAL A 640 27.48 -127.90 12.57
C VAL A 640 27.13 -126.82 13.60
N GLU A 641 27.42 -126.99 14.89
CA GLU A 641 27.20 -125.97 15.93
C GLU A 641 28.01 -124.68 15.66
N GLU A 642 29.26 -124.82 15.23
CA GLU A 642 30.07 -123.67 14.79
C GLU A 642 29.46 -122.99 13.56
N GLY A 643 28.92 -123.78 12.62
CA GLY A 643 28.18 -123.29 11.46
C GLY A 643 26.92 -122.51 11.82
N GLU A 644 26.09 -123.02 12.74
CA GLU A 644 24.91 -122.33 13.28
C GLU A 644 25.30 -120.99 13.94
N THR A 645 26.38 -120.96 14.71
CA THR A 645 26.89 -119.74 15.34
C THR A 645 27.28 -118.68 14.31
N ARG A 646 27.97 -119.07 13.24
CA ARG A 646 28.35 -118.14 12.15
C ARG A 646 27.13 -117.63 11.38
N LEU A 647 26.15 -118.49 11.10
CA LEU A 647 24.91 -118.08 10.43
C LEU A 647 24.15 -117.02 11.25
N ASN A 648 24.08 -117.17 12.58
CA ASN A 648 23.49 -116.15 13.46
C ASN A 648 24.24 -114.82 13.38
N GLN A 649 25.58 -114.83 13.36
CA GLN A 649 26.37 -113.60 13.20
C GLN A 649 26.11 -112.90 11.87
N VAL A 650 25.96 -113.66 10.78
CA VAL A 650 25.62 -113.10 9.46
C VAL A 650 24.20 -112.52 9.46
N ARG A 651 23.25 -113.19 10.09
CA ARG A 651 21.87 -112.69 10.25
C ARG A 651 21.85 -111.36 11.00
N ASP A 652 22.57 -111.26 12.12
CA ASP A 652 22.64 -110.02 12.90
C ASP A 652 23.34 -108.89 12.11
N ALA A 653 24.31 -109.21 11.26
CA ALA A 653 24.93 -108.24 10.35
C ALA A 653 23.95 -107.74 9.27
N LEU A 654 23.12 -108.62 8.71
CA LEU A 654 22.07 -108.25 7.74
C LEU A 654 20.99 -107.36 8.38
N GLU A 655 20.59 -107.64 9.62
CA GLU A 655 19.63 -106.81 10.36
C GLU A 655 20.16 -105.37 10.55
N ASN A 656 21.46 -105.22 10.83
CA ASN A 656 22.10 -103.90 10.88
C ASN A 656 22.11 -103.20 9.51
N ILE A 657 22.33 -103.94 8.41
CA ILE A 657 22.30 -103.38 7.04
C ILE A 657 20.89 -102.88 6.69
N ILE A 658 19.84 -103.64 7.06
CA ILE A 658 18.44 -103.24 6.87
C ILE A 658 18.19 -101.90 7.59
N ALA A 659 18.52 -101.81 8.89
CA ALA A 659 18.33 -100.59 9.66
C ALA A 659 19.10 -99.38 9.07
N MET A 660 20.34 -99.60 8.60
CA MET A 660 21.12 -98.55 7.93
C MET A 660 20.53 -98.11 6.59
N ALA A 661 19.99 -99.05 5.80
CA ALA A 661 19.35 -98.76 4.52
C ALA A 661 18.07 -97.94 4.72
N GLU A 662 17.22 -98.30 5.69
CA GLU A 662 16.03 -97.53 6.06
C GLU A 662 16.39 -96.10 6.48
N GLN A 663 17.38 -95.95 7.37
CA GLN A 663 17.85 -94.63 7.81
C GLN A 663 18.41 -93.79 6.65
N THR A 664 19.09 -94.43 5.70
CA THR A 664 19.63 -93.76 4.51
C THR A 664 18.50 -93.29 3.59
N ALA A 665 17.49 -94.13 3.36
CA ALA A 665 16.32 -93.79 2.55
C ALA A 665 15.53 -92.61 3.15
N GLU A 666 15.32 -92.62 4.47
CA GLU A 666 14.64 -91.54 5.19
C GLU A 666 15.43 -90.22 5.13
N SER A 667 16.74 -90.28 5.38
CA SER A 667 17.61 -89.10 5.28
C SER A 667 17.60 -88.50 3.87
N ALA A 668 17.63 -89.34 2.84
CA ALA A 668 17.55 -88.91 1.45
C ALA A 668 16.21 -88.25 1.12
N ARG A 669 15.09 -88.78 1.63
CA ARG A 669 13.76 -88.14 1.50
C ARG A 669 13.72 -86.75 2.15
N GLN A 670 14.26 -86.63 3.36
CA GLN A 670 14.31 -85.35 4.07
C GLN A 670 15.14 -84.31 3.32
N ILE A 671 16.28 -84.70 2.74
CA ILE A 671 17.08 -83.82 1.88
C ILE A 671 16.26 -83.39 0.67
N SER A 672 15.59 -84.30 -0.03
CA SER A 672 14.75 -83.99 -1.20
C SER A 672 13.65 -82.96 -0.87
N VAL A 673 12.98 -83.09 0.29
CA VAL A 673 11.98 -82.12 0.77
C VAL A 673 12.60 -80.76 1.06
N ALA A 674 13.70 -80.72 1.83
CA ALA A 674 14.38 -79.48 2.18
C ALA A 674 14.90 -78.74 0.94
N THR A 675 15.38 -79.49 -0.05
CA THR A 675 15.89 -78.95 -1.30
C THR A 675 14.78 -78.42 -2.21
N ASN A 676 13.60 -79.05 -2.23
CA ASN A 676 12.43 -78.46 -2.90
C ASN A 676 12.03 -77.11 -2.27
N GLN A 677 12.08 -76.99 -0.93
CA GLN A 677 11.85 -75.70 -0.26
C GLN A 677 12.93 -74.66 -0.61
N GLN A 678 14.20 -75.06 -0.73
CA GLN A 678 15.28 -74.16 -1.18
C GLN A 678 15.02 -73.65 -2.61
N LYS A 679 14.52 -74.49 -3.50
CA LYS A 679 14.14 -74.10 -4.86
C LYS A 679 13.04 -73.03 -4.84
N GLU A 680 11.95 -73.26 -4.10
CA GLU A 680 10.85 -72.28 -3.96
C GLU A 680 11.34 -70.96 -3.36
N ALA A 681 12.17 -71.02 -2.31
CA ALA A 681 12.75 -69.84 -1.69
C ALA A 681 13.64 -69.06 -2.68
N SER A 682 14.43 -69.76 -3.51
CA SER A 682 15.28 -69.13 -4.53
C SER A 682 14.44 -68.41 -5.58
N GLU A 683 13.35 -69.03 -6.06
CA GLU A 683 12.40 -68.40 -7.00
C GLU A 683 11.75 -67.15 -6.39
N GLN A 684 11.41 -67.18 -5.10
CA GLN A 684 10.88 -66.00 -4.39
C GLN A 684 11.90 -64.87 -4.27
N VAL A 685 13.17 -65.18 -4.01
CA VAL A 685 14.24 -64.17 -3.97
C VAL A 685 14.43 -63.55 -5.34
N VAL A 686 14.42 -64.33 -6.43
CA VAL A 686 14.48 -63.80 -7.81
C VAL A 686 13.34 -62.82 -8.08
N ASN A 687 12.12 -63.13 -7.66
CA ASN A 687 10.98 -62.21 -7.82
C ASN A 687 11.17 -60.92 -7.02
N THR A 688 11.64 -61.01 -5.77
CA THR A 688 11.99 -59.85 -4.94
C THR A 688 13.08 -58.99 -5.61
N MET A 689 14.09 -59.62 -6.20
CA MET A 689 15.17 -58.92 -6.92
C MET A 689 14.65 -58.18 -8.15
N ARG A 690 13.65 -58.70 -8.87
CA ARG A 690 12.98 -57.97 -9.96
C ARG A 690 12.27 -56.71 -9.46
N GLU A 691 11.62 -56.76 -8.30
CA GLU A 691 11.00 -55.58 -7.69
C GLU A 691 12.05 -54.54 -7.27
N ILE A 692 13.15 -54.99 -6.65
CA ILE A 692 14.27 -54.10 -6.28
C ILE A 692 14.90 -53.47 -7.53
N SER A 693 15.04 -54.22 -8.63
CA SER A 693 15.51 -53.70 -9.91
C SER A 693 14.63 -52.55 -10.42
N LYS A 694 13.30 -52.73 -10.35
CA LYS A 694 12.33 -51.71 -10.72
C LYS A 694 12.46 -50.45 -9.85
N VAL A 695 12.64 -50.62 -8.55
CA VAL A 695 12.88 -49.49 -7.61
C VAL A 695 14.18 -48.78 -7.94
N ALA A 696 15.27 -49.50 -8.22
CA ALA A 696 16.54 -48.90 -8.62
C ALA A 696 16.40 -48.07 -9.91
N GLN A 697 15.69 -48.58 -10.92
CA GLN A 697 15.40 -47.84 -12.15
C GLN A 697 14.57 -46.58 -11.89
N GLN A 698 13.54 -46.68 -11.03
CA GLN A 698 12.72 -45.53 -10.64
C GLN A 698 13.52 -44.48 -9.88
N THR A 699 14.39 -44.90 -8.95
CA THR A 699 15.29 -44.00 -8.23
C THR A 699 16.24 -43.28 -9.18
N ALA A 700 16.87 -43.99 -10.12
CA ALA A 700 17.74 -43.36 -11.11
C ALA A 700 16.99 -42.32 -11.97
N ALA A 701 15.76 -42.62 -12.40
CA ALA A 701 14.92 -41.68 -13.14
C ALA A 701 14.51 -40.47 -12.29
N ALA A 702 14.10 -40.69 -11.04
CA ALA A 702 13.72 -39.63 -10.10
C ALA A 702 14.92 -38.72 -9.80
N SER A 703 16.10 -39.28 -9.54
CA SER A 703 17.34 -38.52 -9.36
C SER A 703 17.67 -37.65 -10.58
N LYS A 704 17.51 -38.17 -11.80
CA LYS A 704 17.70 -37.37 -13.03
C LYS A 704 16.71 -36.20 -13.11
N SER A 705 15.45 -36.41 -12.71
CA SER A 705 14.47 -35.34 -12.63
C SER A 705 14.85 -34.29 -11.58
N SER A 706 15.30 -34.73 -10.40
CA SER A 706 15.77 -33.83 -9.33
C SER A 706 16.96 -32.98 -9.76
N ILE A 707 17.92 -33.54 -10.51
CA ILE A 707 19.04 -32.78 -11.08
C ILE A 707 18.52 -31.68 -12.01
N SER A 708 17.56 -31.99 -12.89
CA SER A 708 16.97 -31.00 -13.80
C SER A 708 16.25 -29.89 -13.04
N SER A 709 15.39 -30.24 -12.09
CA SER A 709 14.64 -29.25 -11.29
C SER A 709 15.55 -28.38 -10.42
N ALA A 710 16.59 -28.96 -9.83
CA ALA A 710 17.56 -28.20 -9.05
C ALA A 710 18.43 -27.30 -9.94
N SER A 711 18.78 -27.73 -11.15
CA SER A 711 19.43 -26.86 -12.13
C SER A 711 18.55 -25.67 -12.53
N ASP A 712 17.24 -25.88 -12.68
CA ASP A 712 16.28 -24.79 -12.94
C ASP A 712 16.17 -23.83 -11.75
N LEU A 713 16.12 -24.34 -10.51
CA LEU A 713 16.14 -23.51 -9.31
C LEU A 713 17.42 -22.68 -9.19
N ASN A 714 18.57 -23.27 -9.53
CA ASN A 714 19.84 -22.55 -9.54
C ASN A 714 19.82 -21.42 -10.57
N ARG A 715 19.34 -21.68 -11.79
CA ARG A 715 19.16 -20.66 -12.83
C ARG A 715 18.19 -19.55 -12.38
N LEU A 716 17.06 -19.89 -11.79
CA LEU A 716 16.09 -18.92 -11.27
C LEU A 716 16.67 -18.07 -10.13
N SER A 717 17.50 -18.68 -9.27
CA SER A 717 18.25 -17.96 -8.23
C SER A 717 19.24 -16.97 -8.84
N GLU A 718 20.00 -17.37 -9.85
CA GLU A 718 20.93 -16.49 -10.56
C GLU A 718 20.19 -15.34 -11.26
N GLU A 719 19.06 -15.61 -11.91
CA GLU A 719 18.21 -14.60 -12.53
C GLU A 719 17.64 -13.62 -11.49
N LEU A 720 17.13 -14.12 -10.36
CA LEU A 720 16.65 -13.27 -9.26
C LEU A 720 17.78 -12.41 -8.69
N ARG A 721 18.97 -12.99 -8.47
CA ARG A 721 20.15 -12.27 -7.99
C ARG A 721 20.58 -11.19 -8.98
N ALA A 722 20.57 -11.48 -10.27
CA ALA A 722 20.86 -10.49 -11.31
C ALA A 722 19.85 -9.34 -11.32
N ARG A 723 18.55 -9.62 -11.19
CA ARG A 723 17.49 -8.59 -11.11
C ARG A 723 17.62 -7.72 -9.86
N VAL A 724 17.86 -8.35 -8.70
CA VAL A 724 17.99 -7.66 -7.42
C VAL A 724 19.31 -6.86 -7.35
N SER A 725 20.37 -7.33 -8.00
CA SER A 725 21.66 -6.61 -8.07
C SER A 725 21.62 -5.28 -8.82
N GLN A 726 20.54 -5.00 -9.56
CA GLN A 726 20.31 -3.68 -10.17
C GLN A 726 20.04 -2.60 -9.12
N PHE A 727 19.56 -3.00 -7.93
CA PHE A 727 19.36 -2.09 -6.82
C PHE A 727 20.66 -1.93 -6.03
N LYS A 728 21.19 -0.71 -6.02
CA LYS A 728 22.38 -0.36 -5.26
C LYS A 728 22.00 -0.16 -3.80
N ILE A 729 22.30 -1.16 -2.99
CA ILE A 729 22.28 -1.06 -1.53
C ILE A 729 23.66 -0.63 -1.04
N GLU A 730 23.69 0.13 0.04
CA GLU A 730 24.95 0.51 0.69
C GLU A 730 25.67 -0.78 1.11
N SER A 731 26.86 -1.04 0.55
CA SER A 731 27.71 -2.13 1.03
C SER A 731 28.12 -1.77 2.45
N SER A 732 27.69 -2.57 3.43
CA SER A 732 28.20 -2.46 4.80
C SER A 732 29.72 -2.58 4.84
#